data_AF-A0A813KXS8-F1
#
_entry.id   AF-A0A813KXS8-F1
#
_cell.length_a   1.000
_cell.length_b   1.000
_cell.length_c   1.000
_cell.angle_alpha   90.00
_cell.angle_beta   90.00
_cell.angle_gamma   90.00
#
_symmetry.space_group_name_H-M   'P 1'
#
loop_
_entity.id
_entity.type
_entity.pdbx_description
1 polymer ?
#
loop_
_entity_poly.entity_id
_entity_poly.type
_entity_poly.pdbx_seq_one_letter_code
_entity_poly.pdbx_strand_id
1 'polypeptide(L)'
;MAAVSMLLATGAIAVYAAHRADQMSEKARRGPVTLPELLAATTVDDGATVQVLAVHVLDSSLNRQLLGNRLKVRVKYGEPGFSIHCDTAEAVASAPAPSPAAKYAHRLHRDQSEHHVTANFGTTCIFLGQRYTENLLRFRVMKHGLLGRTVAKAELRVSALNMLSTWSEYNMQLEGTSLKGSHILGQLDIALETRVMPKGELRQYLSLLGAQQQQEAFLMGILPVTEGEVTQHEASSSADDEAIVKGQFIKAPPKVRRFLGRISCVSRQIHYASTGAGSQNPTNCIGIRFCSLSYRINARGVAESSQPWRRRKRMSGDLACQVPDGSLPGPVALWQAQGPREGVMQRDAPRLVSSAEDLTRLEGPACSGESQAALSSRLLRPSLLAPWAAALSCLLFCGNSELLQSLQRGPLEADQRHASPLLNLALCHLGGLLFVPYFLCGAGRASASIDAKAPLVPPGSGLARSCLASSPCAAALVFGLLLMSYNYAWLRSATLLAAGLTNAIFLAVSVALVYLASVFLFAEAVTPGRLLGIALALGGSMLASGGGRVFTSGGGVGVALAFAAAGGYTVYQILFRYVFSHLKQDVAFLAYFGAWVSAWHVIAIFPMILLADFTEYEKLEFPRGRSAWLCTLASALIASTVNALNLCVVMWGSPMLLPSTSAFSVPLIVFLDFVLHEARPRGLELLGHSLVVLSVVLIMQLGSSSSSLGRSLKQYPNTEVMLQGSGMGKNGSSNVTVERWDGKVFRRYRKFYNVPGGEFVRLRLDAAEGAEGAVVVDSQRKVLLLQAQAAAASDPALQRDRLTTDNARIQATVSMFVASWPAELTSSIAVTTSFLANFVASLREALGAELQQPALQIFV
;
A
#
# COMPACT_ATOMS: atom_id res chain seq x y z
N MET A 1 3.81 -32.14 -31.83
CA MET A 1 4.84 -32.16 -30.77
C MET A 1 5.34 -30.77 -30.43
N ALA A 2 6.25 -30.13 -31.20
CA ALA A 2 6.92 -28.87 -30.83
C ALA A 2 6.02 -27.77 -30.19
N ALA A 3 4.92 -27.39 -30.84
CA ALA A 3 3.99 -26.38 -30.30
C ALA A 3 3.35 -26.79 -28.95
N VAL A 4 3.03 -28.08 -28.78
CA VAL A 4 2.50 -28.63 -27.51
C VAL A 4 3.58 -28.60 -26.43
N SER A 5 4.82 -28.95 -26.76
CA SER A 5 5.96 -28.85 -25.82
C SER A 5 6.23 -27.41 -25.38
N MET A 6 6.15 -26.44 -26.30
CA MET A 6 6.30 -25.02 -26.00
C MET A 6 5.15 -24.48 -25.13
N LEU A 7 3.90 -24.90 -25.39
CA LEU A 7 2.74 -24.57 -24.54
C LEU A 7 2.84 -25.19 -23.14
N LEU A 8 3.26 -26.45 -23.03
CA LEU A 8 3.50 -27.10 -21.73
C LEU A 8 4.63 -26.43 -20.94
N ALA A 9 5.72 -26.04 -21.60
CA ALA A 9 6.79 -25.26 -20.98
C ALA A 9 6.29 -23.90 -20.50
N THR A 10 5.50 -23.20 -21.33
CA THR A 10 4.88 -21.91 -20.97
C THR A 10 3.94 -22.07 -19.76
N GLY A 11 3.13 -23.13 -19.72
CA GLY A 11 2.25 -23.45 -18.59
C GLY A 11 3.00 -23.81 -17.31
N ALA A 12 4.10 -24.57 -17.39
CA ALA A 12 4.94 -24.90 -16.24
C ALA A 12 5.65 -23.65 -15.68
N ILE A 13 6.19 -22.80 -16.57
CA ILE A 13 6.74 -21.50 -16.20
C ILE A 13 5.65 -20.63 -15.56
N ALA A 14 4.43 -20.63 -16.09
CA ALA A 14 3.29 -19.89 -15.53
C ALA A 14 2.95 -20.33 -14.10
N VAL A 15 2.91 -21.64 -13.82
CA VAL A 15 2.62 -22.16 -12.47
C VAL A 15 3.73 -21.82 -11.48
N TYR A 16 5.01 -21.99 -11.87
CA TYR A 16 6.15 -21.60 -11.03
C TYR A 16 6.18 -20.09 -10.75
N ALA A 17 5.96 -19.29 -11.79
CA ALA A 17 5.86 -17.84 -11.71
C ALA A 17 4.73 -17.41 -10.76
N ALA A 18 3.53 -17.97 -10.91
CA ALA A 18 2.40 -17.70 -10.04
C ALA A 18 2.69 -18.05 -8.58
N HIS A 19 3.27 -19.22 -8.29
CA HIS A 19 3.61 -19.62 -6.92
C HIS A 19 4.64 -18.67 -6.27
N ARG A 20 5.67 -18.27 -7.02
CA ARG A 20 6.69 -17.30 -6.56
C ARG A 20 6.11 -15.89 -6.39
N ALA A 21 5.16 -15.49 -7.22
CA ALA A 21 4.48 -14.20 -7.13
C ALA A 21 3.48 -14.16 -5.97
N ASP A 22 2.83 -15.28 -5.62
CA ASP A 22 1.95 -15.41 -4.47
C ASP A 22 2.72 -15.16 -3.16
N GLN A 23 3.91 -15.78 -3.00
CA GLN A 23 4.84 -15.50 -1.89
C GLN A 23 5.24 -14.01 -1.79
N MET A 24 5.40 -13.31 -2.91
CA MET A 24 5.73 -11.88 -2.93
C MET A 24 4.51 -10.98 -2.71
N SER A 25 3.33 -11.36 -3.19
CA SER A 25 2.05 -10.67 -2.95
C SER A 25 1.66 -10.77 -1.48
N GLU A 26 1.83 -11.94 -0.86
CA GLU A 26 1.63 -12.13 0.56
C GLU A 26 2.60 -11.29 1.40
N LYS A 27 3.89 -11.24 1.02
CA LYS A 27 4.85 -10.33 1.66
C LYS A 27 4.42 -8.86 1.53
N ALA A 28 3.97 -8.42 0.35
CA ALA A 28 3.49 -7.05 0.15
C ALA A 28 2.23 -6.72 0.97
N ARG A 29 1.28 -7.67 1.10
CA ARG A 29 0.04 -7.50 1.89
C ARG A 29 0.27 -7.45 3.39
N ARG A 30 1.26 -8.20 3.90
CA ARG A 30 1.62 -8.23 5.33
C ARG A 30 2.39 -6.97 5.77
N GLY A 31 2.81 -6.10 4.84
CA GLY A 31 3.68 -4.96 5.13
C GLY A 31 5.14 -5.39 5.37
N PRO A 32 5.99 -4.52 5.92
CA PRO A 32 7.35 -4.93 6.32
C PRO A 32 7.27 -6.02 7.40
N VAL A 33 7.67 -7.24 7.04
CA VAL A 33 7.57 -8.43 7.91
C VAL A 33 8.79 -8.65 8.80
N THR A 34 9.89 -7.93 8.53
CA THR A 34 11.13 -7.96 9.32
C THR A 34 11.38 -6.60 9.96
N LEU A 35 12.08 -6.57 11.11
CA LEU A 35 12.41 -5.30 11.76
C LEU A 35 13.37 -4.42 10.91
N PRO A 36 14.39 -4.97 10.22
CA PRO A 36 15.21 -4.18 9.30
C PRO A 36 14.41 -3.55 8.15
N GLU A 37 13.44 -4.27 7.57
CA GLU A 37 12.57 -3.73 6.51
C GLU A 37 11.72 -2.57 7.02
N LEU A 38 11.17 -2.69 8.24
CA LEU A 38 10.37 -1.63 8.85
C LEU A 38 11.19 -0.36 9.14
N LEU A 39 12.41 -0.50 9.67
CA LEU A 39 13.25 0.66 10.01
C LEU A 39 13.79 1.39 8.78
N ALA A 40 14.00 0.66 7.68
CA ALA A 40 14.40 1.19 6.37
C ALA A 40 13.23 1.74 5.52
N ALA A 41 11.99 1.36 5.82
CA ALA A 41 10.82 1.84 5.09
C ALA A 41 10.62 3.36 5.30
N THR A 42 10.66 4.12 4.21
CA THR A 42 10.34 5.56 4.16
C THR A 42 8.84 5.83 4.14
N THR A 43 8.02 4.82 3.85
CA THR A 43 6.54 4.90 3.81
C THR A 43 5.87 4.79 5.18
N VAL A 44 6.63 4.40 6.21
CA VAL A 44 6.17 4.40 7.61
C VAL A 44 6.80 5.60 8.29
N ASP A 45 5.99 6.46 8.91
CA ASP A 45 6.48 7.61 9.67
C ASP A 45 7.39 7.16 10.84
N ASP A 46 8.43 7.93 11.15
CA ASP A 46 9.30 7.67 12.28
C ASP A 46 8.59 7.89 13.63
N GLY A 47 7.50 8.66 13.65
CA GLY A 47 6.56 8.74 14.78
C GLY A 47 5.65 7.52 14.98
N ALA A 48 5.58 6.59 14.01
CA ALA A 48 4.71 5.42 14.11
C ALA A 48 5.17 4.46 15.21
N THR A 49 4.25 3.99 16.06
CA THR A 49 4.55 3.09 17.16
C THR A 49 4.73 1.64 16.70
N VAL A 50 5.88 1.07 17.04
CA VAL A 50 6.32 -0.28 16.70
C VAL A 50 6.34 -1.14 17.95
N GLN A 51 5.76 -2.33 17.88
CA GLN A 51 5.92 -3.35 18.92
C GLN A 51 7.12 -4.24 18.56
N VAL A 52 8.06 -4.38 19.49
CA VAL A 52 9.22 -5.27 19.36
C VAL A 52 9.18 -6.37 20.41
N LEU A 53 9.71 -7.53 20.03
CA LEU A 53 9.95 -8.68 20.89
C LEU A 53 11.47 -8.88 21.01
N ALA A 54 12.00 -8.68 22.21
CA ALA A 54 13.37 -9.01 22.55
C ALA A 54 13.41 -10.44 23.13
N VAL A 55 14.31 -11.27 22.59
CA VAL A 55 14.52 -12.65 23.02
C VAL A 55 15.96 -12.75 23.53
N HIS A 56 16.12 -12.73 24.85
CA HIS A 56 17.40 -12.86 25.52
C HIS A 56 17.75 -14.35 25.62
N VAL A 57 18.85 -14.75 24.99
CA VAL A 57 19.39 -16.11 25.09
C VAL A 57 20.56 -16.06 26.07
N LEU A 58 20.34 -16.62 27.27
CA LEU A 58 21.20 -16.44 28.42
C LEU A 58 22.30 -17.52 28.43
N ASP A 59 22.02 -18.62 29.13
CA ASP A 59 22.87 -19.77 29.33
C ASP A 59 22.19 -21.05 28.82
N SER A 60 22.97 -22.11 28.64
CA SER A 60 22.44 -23.45 28.40
C SER A 60 23.22 -24.49 29.18
N SER A 61 22.49 -25.45 29.76
CA SER A 61 23.03 -26.59 30.49
C SER A 61 22.91 -27.84 29.63
N LEU A 62 24.00 -28.23 28.96
CA LEU A 62 24.02 -29.20 27.88
C LEU A 62 24.69 -30.53 28.27
N ASN A 63 24.40 -31.60 27.55
CA ASN A 63 25.07 -32.89 27.72
C ASN A 63 26.58 -32.81 27.44
N ARG A 64 27.41 -33.51 28.23
CA ARG A 64 28.88 -33.56 28.11
C ARG A 64 29.40 -33.85 26.69
N GLN A 65 28.65 -34.58 25.85
CA GLN A 65 29.00 -34.82 24.45
C GLN A 65 29.18 -33.52 23.62
N LEU A 66 28.63 -32.40 24.09
CA LEU A 66 28.79 -31.09 23.45
C LEU A 66 30.01 -30.29 23.95
N LEU A 67 30.78 -30.79 24.93
CA LEU A 67 31.99 -30.12 25.44
C LEU A 67 32.98 -29.72 24.33
N GLY A 68 33.52 -28.50 24.41
CA GLY A 68 34.51 -27.95 23.46
C GLY A 68 33.94 -27.53 22.10
N ASN A 69 32.66 -27.81 21.82
CA ASN A 69 32.06 -27.37 20.56
C ASN A 69 31.72 -25.88 20.59
N ARG A 70 32.00 -25.19 19.48
CA ARG A 70 31.40 -23.89 19.16
C ARG A 70 29.94 -24.12 18.75
N LEU A 71 29.03 -23.47 19.47
CA LEU A 71 27.58 -23.55 19.30
C LEU A 71 27.00 -22.15 19.06
N LYS A 72 25.89 -22.07 18.35
CA LYS A 72 25.00 -20.90 18.36
C LYS A 72 23.54 -21.33 18.35
N VAL A 73 22.66 -20.50 18.90
CA VAL A 73 21.21 -20.71 18.81
C VAL A 73 20.66 -19.93 17.64
N ARG A 74 19.94 -20.61 16.75
CA ARG A 74 19.04 -19.94 15.80
C ARG A 74 17.68 -19.79 16.47
N VAL A 75 17.32 -18.56 16.80
CA VAL A 75 15.98 -18.19 17.26
C VAL A 75 15.13 -17.94 16.02
N LYS A 76 14.05 -18.70 15.85
CA LYS A 76 13.01 -18.43 14.86
C LYS A 76 11.76 -17.90 15.54
N TYR A 77 11.10 -16.93 14.94
CA TYR A 77 9.86 -16.36 15.44
C TYR A 77 8.77 -16.42 14.35
N GLY A 78 7.59 -16.93 14.71
CA GLY A 78 6.46 -17.16 13.81
C GLY A 78 6.36 -18.60 13.31
N GLU A 79 5.39 -18.85 12.43
CA GLU A 79 4.94 -20.19 12.01
C GLU A 79 5.93 -20.95 11.09
N PRO A 80 5.84 -22.28 10.99
CA PRO A 80 6.59 -23.06 10.00
C PRO A 80 6.33 -22.54 8.57
N GLY A 81 7.40 -22.29 7.80
CA GLY A 81 7.31 -21.70 6.46
C GLY A 81 7.42 -20.16 6.42
N PHE A 82 6.84 -19.47 7.40
CA PHE A 82 6.76 -17.99 7.42
C PHE A 82 7.64 -17.30 8.49
N SER A 83 8.31 -18.08 9.35
CA SER A 83 9.09 -17.55 10.46
C SER A 83 10.36 -16.81 10.05
N ILE A 84 10.52 -15.60 10.59
CA ILE A 84 11.78 -14.84 10.57
C ILE A 84 12.79 -15.44 11.57
N HIS A 85 14.09 -15.18 11.39
CA HIS A 85 15.13 -15.73 12.27
C HIS A 85 16.32 -14.80 12.56
N CYS A 86 16.97 -15.09 13.69
CA CYS A 86 18.22 -14.49 14.15
C CYS A 86 19.14 -15.57 14.70
N ASP A 87 20.44 -15.50 14.38
CA ASP A 87 21.48 -16.35 14.97
C ASP A 87 22.18 -15.61 16.11
N THR A 88 22.33 -16.25 17.27
CA THR A 88 23.13 -15.69 18.38
C THR A 88 24.62 -15.57 18.01
N ALA A 89 25.38 -14.85 18.84
CA ALA A 89 26.83 -15.02 18.89
C ALA A 89 27.20 -16.48 19.22
N GLU A 90 28.47 -16.83 18.98
CA GLU A 90 28.97 -18.19 19.20
C GLU A 90 29.48 -18.39 20.63
N ALA A 91 28.91 -19.38 21.31
CA ALA A 91 29.35 -19.85 22.61
C ALA A 91 30.24 -21.08 22.47
N VAL A 92 31.26 -21.22 23.31
CA VAL A 92 31.98 -22.49 23.48
C VAL A 92 31.36 -23.23 24.67
N ALA A 93 30.82 -24.43 24.43
CA ALA A 93 30.33 -25.27 25.50
C ALA A 93 31.50 -25.72 26.38
N SER A 94 31.49 -25.32 27.65
CA SER A 94 32.59 -25.47 28.60
C SER A 94 32.15 -26.27 29.82
N ALA A 95 33.06 -26.98 30.49
CA ALA A 95 32.74 -27.54 31.80
C ALA A 95 32.55 -26.37 32.79
N PRO A 96 31.44 -26.32 33.56
CA PRO A 96 31.20 -25.23 34.49
C PRO A 96 32.36 -25.13 35.48
N ALA A 97 32.95 -23.94 35.60
CA ALA A 97 34.14 -23.73 36.43
C ALA A 97 33.82 -24.14 37.88
N PRO A 98 34.47 -25.20 38.43
CA PRO A 98 34.10 -25.72 39.73
C PRO A 98 34.43 -24.66 40.79
N SER A 99 33.42 -24.26 41.56
CA SER A 99 33.58 -23.28 42.65
C SER A 99 34.62 -23.77 43.66
N PRO A 100 35.26 -22.88 44.43
CA PRO A 100 36.27 -23.30 45.42
C PRO A 100 35.77 -24.38 46.39
N ALA A 101 34.50 -24.31 46.81
CA ALA A 101 33.85 -25.34 47.61
C ALA A 101 33.59 -26.64 46.81
N ALA A 102 33.15 -26.55 45.55
CA ALA A 102 32.96 -27.73 44.70
C ALA A 102 34.28 -28.46 44.42
N LYS A 103 35.41 -27.74 44.24
CA LYS A 103 36.75 -28.36 44.11
C LYS A 103 37.15 -29.20 45.33
N TYR A 104 36.59 -28.91 46.51
CA TYR A 104 36.76 -29.70 47.73
C TYR A 104 35.79 -30.89 47.77
N ALA A 105 34.48 -30.63 47.59
CA ALA A 105 33.43 -31.64 47.67
C ALA A 105 33.51 -32.73 46.56
N HIS A 106 33.99 -32.39 45.36
CA HIS A 106 34.11 -33.32 44.23
C HIS A 106 35.14 -34.45 44.48
N ARG A 107 35.90 -34.40 45.58
CA ARG A 107 36.74 -35.53 46.05
C ARG A 107 35.94 -36.63 46.75
N LEU A 108 34.74 -36.34 47.25
CA LEU A 108 33.93 -37.24 48.08
C LEU A 108 32.79 -37.94 47.31
N HIS A 109 32.26 -37.32 46.26
CA HIS A 109 31.22 -37.91 45.40
C HIS A 109 31.68 -37.91 43.94
N ARG A 110 32.28 -39.02 43.51
CA ARG A 110 32.93 -39.15 42.19
C ARG A 110 31.98 -39.59 41.07
N ASP A 111 30.90 -40.30 41.39
CA ASP A 111 30.24 -41.20 40.43
C ASP A 111 28.76 -40.86 40.10
N GLN A 112 28.19 -39.77 40.61
CA GLN A 112 26.75 -39.45 40.42
C GLN A 112 26.40 -38.02 39.96
N SER A 113 27.38 -37.12 39.76
CA SER A 113 27.07 -35.83 39.12
C SER A 113 26.99 -36.00 37.60
N GLU A 114 25.79 -35.95 37.01
CA GLU A 114 25.66 -35.81 35.56
C GLU A 114 26.40 -34.54 35.11
N HIS A 115 27.47 -34.72 34.36
CA HIS A 115 28.40 -33.64 34.01
C HIS A 115 27.86 -32.78 32.87
N HIS A 116 26.86 -31.95 33.17
CA HIS A 116 26.41 -30.89 32.27
C HIS A 116 27.55 -29.92 31.94
N VAL A 117 27.53 -29.40 30.72
CA VAL A 117 28.46 -28.39 30.21
C VAL A 117 27.70 -27.11 29.88
N THR A 118 28.22 -25.98 30.32
CA THR A 118 27.60 -24.67 30.20
C THR A 118 28.07 -23.95 28.93
N ALA A 119 27.14 -23.49 28.11
CA ALA A 119 27.42 -22.56 27.02
C ALA A 119 26.60 -21.27 27.22
N ASN A 120 27.30 -20.19 27.54
CA ASN A 120 26.74 -18.84 27.68
C ASN A 120 26.67 -18.18 26.31
N PHE A 121 25.47 -17.80 25.86
CA PHE A 121 25.29 -17.10 24.59
C PHE A 121 25.31 -15.58 24.76
N GLY A 122 24.78 -15.07 25.88
CA GLY A 122 24.93 -13.68 26.28
C GLY A 122 24.37 -12.67 25.26
N THR A 123 23.33 -13.03 24.51
CA THR A 123 22.83 -12.22 23.37
C THR A 123 21.32 -12.03 23.37
N THR A 124 20.88 -10.86 22.93
CA THR A 124 19.47 -10.56 22.66
C THR A 124 19.21 -10.52 21.15
N CYS A 125 18.19 -11.25 20.70
CA CYS A 125 17.65 -11.19 19.35
C CYS A 125 16.38 -10.33 19.34
N ILE A 126 16.34 -9.25 18.56
CA ILE A 126 15.20 -8.32 18.51
C ILE A 126 14.42 -8.50 17.21
N PHE A 127 13.13 -8.79 17.35
CA PHE A 127 12.18 -9.04 16.28
C PHE A 127 11.05 -7.99 16.25
N LEU A 128 10.44 -7.81 15.09
CA LEU A 128 9.19 -7.06 14.93
C LEU A 128 8.02 -7.93 15.42
N GLY A 129 7.21 -7.44 16.37
CA GLY A 129 6.08 -8.17 16.93
C GLY A 129 4.94 -8.37 15.91
N GLN A 130 4.63 -9.62 15.60
CA GLN A 130 3.60 -10.00 14.62
C GLN A 130 2.24 -10.15 15.32
N ARG A 131 1.23 -9.41 14.85
CA ARG A 131 -0.11 -9.34 15.47
C ARG A 131 -1.11 -10.40 14.99
N TYR A 132 -0.77 -11.18 13.97
CA TYR A 132 -1.74 -12.00 13.19
C TYR A 132 -1.33 -13.47 13.02
N THR A 133 -0.37 -13.96 13.79
CA THR A 133 0.21 -15.32 13.72
C THR A 133 0.36 -15.90 15.11
N GLU A 134 0.47 -17.22 15.25
CA GLU A 134 0.91 -17.80 16.52
C GLU A 134 2.29 -17.23 16.90
N ASN A 135 2.45 -16.74 18.15
CA ASN A 135 3.73 -16.25 18.66
C ASN A 135 4.63 -17.43 19.07
N LEU A 136 4.96 -18.25 18.08
CA LEU A 136 5.74 -19.47 18.18
C LEU A 136 7.23 -19.12 18.04
N LEU A 137 7.97 -19.20 19.15
CA LEU A 137 9.42 -19.13 19.17
C LEU A 137 10.01 -20.54 19.06
N ARG A 138 10.97 -20.74 18.15
CA ARG A 138 11.60 -22.05 17.91
C ARG A 138 13.11 -21.91 17.92
N PHE A 139 13.71 -22.50 18.94
CA PHE A 139 15.13 -22.47 19.22
C PHE A 139 15.78 -23.70 18.61
N ARG A 140 16.86 -23.48 17.86
CA ARG A 140 17.66 -24.54 17.22
C ARG A 140 19.11 -24.35 17.61
N VAL A 141 19.62 -25.20 18.51
CA VAL A 141 21.04 -25.19 18.87
C VAL A 141 21.82 -25.83 17.72
N MET A 142 22.75 -25.10 17.13
CA MET A 142 23.53 -25.53 15.97
C MET A 142 25.01 -25.61 16.33
N LYS A 143 25.68 -26.70 15.93
CA LYS A 143 27.13 -26.82 15.99
C LYS A 143 27.75 -26.05 14.80
N HIS A 144 28.77 -25.24 15.08
CA HIS A 144 29.51 -24.52 14.06
C HIS A 144 30.15 -25.48 13.04
N GLY A 145 30.11 -25.09 11.76
CA GLY A 145 30.67 -25.84 10.64
C GLY A 145 29.97 -25.48 9.33
N LEU A 146 30.53 -25.93 8.20
CA LEU A 146 30.16 -25.55 6.82
C LEU A 146 28.66 -25.62 6.48
N LEU A 147 27.90 -26.51 7.13
CA LEU A 147 26.45 -26.70 6.92
C LEU A 147 25.61 -26.52 8.21
N GLY A 148 26.20 -25.99 9.29
CA GLY A 148 25.47 -25.58 10.52
C GLY A 148 24.52 -26.62 11.11
N ARG A 149 24.99 -27.84 11.40
CA ARG A 149 24.12 -28.94 11.87
C ARG A 149 23.41 -28.57 13.17
N THR A 150 22.08 -28.51 13.14
CA THR A 150 21.25 -28.49 14.35
C THR A 150 21.51 -29.77 15.15
N VAL A 151 21.80 -29.62 16.45
CA VAL A 151 21.98 -30.72 17.40
C VAL A 151 20.79 -30.86 18.34
N ALA A 152 20.17 -29.74 18.76
CA ALA A 152 19.05 -29.72 19.68
C ALA A 152 17.96 -28.70 19.29
N LYS A 153 16.74 -28.91 19.81
CA LYS A 153 15.53 -28.12 19.52
C LYS A 153 14.76 -27.80 20.81
N ALA A 154 14.19 -26.61 20.90
CA ALA A 154 13.11 -26.29 21.83
C ALA A 154 12.08 -25.39 21.13
N GLU A 155 10.82 -25.42 21.56
CA GLU A 155 9.75 -24.58 21.02
C GLU A 155 8.92 -23.99 22.17
N LEU A 156 8.63 -22.69 22.10
CA LEU A 156 7.84 -21.96 23.10
C LEU A 156 6.69 -21.24 22.38
N ARG A 157 5.47 -21.44 22.88
CA ARG A 157 4.26 -20.72 22.45
C ARG A 157 4.00 -19.59 23.44
N VAL A 158 4.06 -18.34 22.98
CA VAL A 158 3.64 -17.17 23.76
C VAL A 158 2.16 -16.91 23.46
N SER A 159 1.29 -16.92 24.47
CA SER A 159 -0.16 -16.79 24.23
C SER A 159 -0.54 -15.45 23.59
N ALA A 160 0.04 -14.34 24.06
CA ALA A 160 -0.09 -13.03 23.43
C ALA A 160 1.05 -12.08 23.84
N LEU A 161 1.57 -11.29 22.90
CA LEU A 161 2.68 -10.34 23.16
C LEU A 161 2.31 -9.17 24.10
N ASN A 162 1.02 -8.91 24.31
CA ASN A 162 0.54 -7.90 25.27
C ASN A 162 0.30 -8.46 26.69
N MET A 163 0.49 -9.77 26.89
CA MET A 163 0.43 -10.42 28.20
C MET A 163 1.82 -10.75 28.76
N LEU A 164 2.88 -10.56 27.98
CA LEU A 164 4.25 -10.58 28.51
C LEU A 164 4.45 -9.34 29.41
N SER A 165 4.94 -9.58 30.62
CA SER A 165 5.49 -8.53 31.48
C SER A 165 6.74 -7.92 30.83
N THR A 166 7.26 -6.83 31.42
CA THR A 166 8.55 -6.23 31.02
C THR A 166 9.72 -7.22 31.02
N TRP A 167 9.63 -8.31 31.79
CA TRP A 167 10.57 -9.42 31.80
C TRP A 167 9.83 -10.72 32.11
N SER A 168 10.09 -11.80 31.36
CA SER A 168 9.53 -13.14 31.57
C SER A 168 10.59 -14.22 31.29
N GLU A 169 10.97 -15.00 32.31
CA GLU A 169 12.00 -16.05 32.20
C GLU A 169 11.42 -17.43 31.91
N TYR A 170 12.10 -18.22 31.08
CA TYR A 170 11.73 -19.59 30.74
C TYR A 170 12.98 -20.49 30.68
N ASN A 171 12.96 -21.58 31.44
CA ASN A 171 13.89 -22.70 31.25
C ASN A 171 13.23 -23.72 30.31
N MET A 172 13.80 -23.91 29.12
CA MET A 172 13.26 -24.81 28.10
C MET A 172 14.10 -26.08 27.99
N GLN A 173 13.45 -27.24 27.94
CA GLN A 173 14.13 -28.51 27.64
C GLN A 173 14.53 -28.57 26.16
N LEU A 174 15.75 -29.03 25.89
CA LEU A 174 16.33 -29.14 24.56
C LEU A 174 16.30 -30.60 24.07
N GLU A 175 15.46 -30.92 23.10
CA GLU A 175 15.36 -32.24 22.48
C GLU A 175 16.45 -32.46 21.42
N GLY A 176 17.15 -33.60 21.47
CA GLY A 176 18.18 -33.96 20.51
C GLY A 176 17.65 -34.46 19.16
N THR A 177 18.22 -33.97 18.06
CA THR A 177 17.75 -34.27 16.70
C THR A 177 18.26 -35.61 16.13
N SER A 178 18.44 -36.62 16.97
CA SER A 178 18.89 -37.95 16.52
C SER A 178 17.69 -38.79 16.09
N LEU A 179 17.86 -39.61 15.04
CA LEU A 179 16.82 -40.56 14.60
C LEU A 179 16.54 -41.66 15.63
N LYS A 180 17.40 -41.83 16.66
CA LYS A 180 17.23 -42.80 17.75
C LYS A 180 16.38 -42.28 18.92
N GLY A 181 15.41 -41.41 18.65
CA GLY A 181 14.44 -40.90 19.64
C GLY A 181 14.81 -39.56 20.29
N SER A 182 13.77 -38.88 20.78
CA SER A 182 13.80 -37.59 21.47
C SER A 182 14.37 -37.73 22.88
N HIS A 183 15.70 -37.69 22.98
CA HIS A 183 16.44 -37.62 24.23
C HIS A 183 16.67 -36.14 24.59
N ILE A 184 16.55 -35.80 25.87
CA ILE A 184 16.85 -34.45 26.36
C ILE A 184 18.37 -34.26 26.32
N LEU A 185 18.85 -33.34 25.49
CA LEU A 185 20.25 -32.93 25.39
C LEU A 185 20.63 -31.84 26.40
N GLY A 186 19.66 -31.23 27.07
CA GLY A 186 19.93 -30.20 28.07
C GLY A 186 18.75 -29.26 28.32
N GLN A 187 19.06 -28.09 28.87
CA GLN A 187 18.15 -26.96 29.05
C GLN A 187 18.75 -25.69 28.42
N LEU A 188 17.87 -24.79 27.97
CA LEU A 188 18.19 -23.45 27.48
C LEU A 188 17.42 -22.43 28.31
N ASP A 189 18.14 -21.54 28.99
CA ASP A 189 17.56 -20.44 29.76
C ASP A 189 17.41 -19.21 28.85
N ILE A 190 16.18 -18.70 28.79
CA ILE A 190 15.84 -17.50 28.02
C ILE A 190 15.04 -16.52 28.88
N ALA A 191 15.06 -15.25 28.48
CA ALA A 191 14.05 -14.28 28.90
C ALA A 191 13.40 -13.63 27.67
N LEU A 192 12.14 -13.23 27.82
CA LEU A 192 11.39 -12.45 26.84
C LEU A 192 11.04 -11.09 27.43
N GLU A 193 11.19 -10.06 26.61
CA GLU A 193 10.74 -8.69 26.87
C GLU A 193 9.98 -8.18 25.64
N THR A 194 8.88 -7.46 25.85
CA THR A 194 8.18 -6.75 24.78
C THR A 194 8.09 -5.26 25.08
N ARG A 195 8.40 -4.43 24.08
CA ARG A 195 8.29 -2.97 24.16
C ARG A 195 7.46 -2.43 23.01
N VAL A 196 6.84 -1.28 23.22
CA VAL A 196 6.19 -0.46 22.19
C VAL A 196 6.84 0.91 22.22
N MET A 197 7.40 1.35 21.09
CA MET A 197 8.12 2.63 20.97
C MET A 197 8.05 3.17 19.53
N PRO A 198 8.23 4.48 19.30
CA PRO A 198 8.30 5.06 17.95
C PRO A 198 9.43 4.46 17.10
N LYS A 199 9.21 4.34 15.79
CA LYS A 199 10.17 3.85 14.80
C LYS A 199 11.50 4.63 14.82
N GLY A 200 11.47 5.94 15.00
CA GLY A 200 12.66 6.79 15.13
C GLY A 200 13.47 6.52 16.41
N GLU A 201 12.79 6.43 17.56
CA GLU A 201 13.42 6.14 18.85
C GLU A 201 14.06 4.74 18.86
N LEU A 202 13.37 3.75 18.30
CA LEU A 202 13.90 2.40 18.11
C LEU A 202 15.17 2.37 17.25
N ARG A 203 15.22 3.16 16.15
CA ARG A 203 16.42 3.29 15.33
C ARG A 203 17.59 3.89 16.13
N GLN A 204 17.31 4.87 16.99
CA GLN A 204 18.30 5.48 17.87
C GLN A 204 18.82 4.51 18.93
N TYR A 205 17.96 3.76 19.63
CA TYR A 205 18.41 2.74 20.60
C TYR A 205 19.24 1.64 19.95
N LEU A 206 18.81 1.09 18.81
CA LEU A 206 19.58 0.06 18.11
C LEU A 206 20.97 0.55 17.70
N SER A 207 21.09 1.82 17.28
CA SER A 207 22.39 2.44 17.00
C SER A 207 23.23 2.67 18.26
N LEU A 208 22.61 3.11 19.38
CA LEU A 208 23.29 3.35 20.66
C LEU A 208 23.83 2.06 21.28
N LEU A 209 23.05 0.98 21.19
CA LEU A 209 23.36 -0.34 21.74
C LEU A 209 24.32 -1.17 20.84
N GLY A 210 24.77 -0.61 19.71
CA GLY A 210 25.65 -1.31 18.76
C GLY A 210 25.01 -2.53 18.11
N ALA A 211 23.68 -2.54 17.96
CA ALA A 211 22.94 -3.71 17.49
C ALA A 211 23.28 -4.04 16.03
N GLN A 212 23.76 -5.26 15.79
CA GLN A 212 24.14 -5.76 14.49
C GLN A 212 22.90 -6.19 13.70
N GLN A 213 22.66 -5.56 12.56
CA GLN A 213 21.61 -5.96 11.64
C GLN A 213 21.90 -7.34 11.04
N GLN A 214 20.99 -8.30 11.24
CA GLN A 214 20.93 -9.55 10.48
C GLN A 214 19.84 -9.46 9.40
N GLN A 215 19.66 -10.53 8.63
CA GLN A 215 18.77 -10.54 7.46
C GLN A 215 17.31 -10.18 7.79
N GLU A 216 16.81 -10.57 8.98
CA GLU A 216 15.39 -10.43 9.33
C GLU A 216 15.15 -9.86 10.75
N ALA A 217 16.22 -9.58 11.49
CA ALA A 217 16.22 -9.22 12.92
C ALA A 217 17.50 -8.44 13.29
N PHE A 218 17.59 -7.95 14.53
CA PHE A 218 18.82 -7.36 15.08
C PHE A 218 19.39 -8.25 16.19
N LEU A 219 20.72 -8.38 16.24
CA LEU A 219 21.46 -9.05 17.29
C LEU A 219 22.22 -8.00 18.13
N MET A 220 22.10 -8.07 19.46
CA MET A 220 22.96 -7.31 20.37
C MET A 220 23.54 -8.23 21.45
N GLY A 221 24.69 -7.84 22.01
CA GLY A 221 25.16 -8.45 23.25
C GLY A 221 24.27 -8.03 24.42
N ILE A 222 24.12 -8.89 25.42
CA ILE A 222 23.50 -8.51 26.69
C ILE A 222 24.50 -7.61 27.42
N LEU A 223 24.22 -6.32 27.44
CA LEU A 223 24.91 -5.38 28.33
C LEU A 223 24.57 -5.76 29.78
N PRO A 224 25.55 -5.94 30.67
CA PRO A 224 25.28 -6.22 32.07
C PRO A 224 24.70 -4.98 32.74
N VAL A 225 23.38 -4.94 32.90
CA VAL A 225 22.69 -3.89 33.65
C VAL A 225 23.02 -4.06 35.12
N THR A 226 24.03 -3.35 35.60
CA THR A 226 24.27 -3.18 37.04
C THR A 226 23.25 -2.20 37.58
N GLU A 227 22.22 -2.70 38.26
CA GLU A 227 21.33 -1.88 39.07
C GLU A 227 22.16 -1.17 40.16
N GLY A 228 22.27 0.15 40.04
CA GLY A 228 22.92 1.01 41.02
C GLY A 228 21.92 2.03 41.52
N GLU A 229 21.80 2.14 42.84
CA GLU A 229 20.99 3.17 43.46
C GLU A 229 21.64 4.55 43.21
N VAL A 230 20.92 5.44 42.52
CA VAL A 230 21.37 6.82 42.27
C VAL A 230 21.21 7.62 43.56
N THR A 231 22.14 7.39 44.48
CA THR A 231 22.26 8.14 45.73
C THR A 231 22.56 9.60 45.38
N GLN A 232 21.56 10.46 45.55
CA GLN A 232 21.74 11.91 45.48
C GLN A 232 22.61 12.32 46.67
N HIS A 233 23.92 12.48 46.42
CA HIS A 233 24.84 12.96 47.43
C HIS A 233 24.52 14.43 47.69
N GLU A 234 23.97 14.74 48.87
CA GLU A 234 23.75 16.13 49.28
C GLU A 234 25.13 16.82 49.37
N ALA A 235 25.43 17.64 48.37
CA ALA A 235 26.75 18.25 48.20
C ALA A 235 26.87 19.51 49.05
N SER A 236 27.62 19.41 50.15
CA SER A 236 27.92 20.52 51.05
C SER A 236 28.94 21.51 50.46
N SER A 237 28.47 22.32 49.51
CA SER A 237 29.09 23.59 49.08
C SER A 237 30.61 23.55 48.78
N SER A 238 31.05 22.55 48.03
CA SER A 238 32.34 22.49 47.32
C SER A 238 32.05 22.67 45.82
N ALA A 239 32.82 23.49 45.11
CA ALA A 239 32.39 24.04 43.80
C ALA A 239 32.90 23.27 42.55
N ASP A 240 33.81 22.31 42.72
CA ASP A 240 34.58 21.71 41.60
C ASP A 240 34.65 20.15 41.65
N ASP A 241 33.82 19.49 42.46
CA ASP A 241 33.80 18.01 42.53
C ASP A 241 32.93 17.37 41.43
N GLU A 242 33.58 16.60 40.55
CA GLU A 242 32.95 15.82 39.48
C GLU A 242 32.06 14.69 40.05
N ALA A 243 30.96 14.34 39.37
CA ALA A 243 29.93 13.44 39.90
C ALA A 243 30.38 11.95 39.94
N ILE A 244 31.10 11.56 41.00
CA ILE A 244 31.59 10.19 41.21
C ILE A 244 30.42 9.22 41.48
N VAL A 245 30.05 8.43 40.47
CA VAL A 245 29.12 7.30 40.60
C VAL A 245 29.78 6.18 41.41
N LYS A 246 29.59 6.18 42.74
CA LYS A 246 30.01 5.10 43.64
C LYS A 246 29.09 3.88 43.51
N GLY A 247 29.31 3.07 42.47
CA GLY A 247 28.65 1.78 42.30
C GLY A 247 29.00 0.80 43.43
N GLN A 248 28.12 0.68 44.43
CA GLN A 248 28.23 -0.33 45.49
C GLN A 248 27.51 -1.61 45.04
N PHE A 249 28.14 -2.78 45.21
CA PHE A 249 27.53 -4.07 44.86
C PHE A 249 26.40 -4.44 45.83
N ILE A 250 25.17 -4.01 45.52
CA ILE A 250 23.95 -4.44 46.20
C ILE A 250 23.75 -5.95 45.96
N LYS A 251 23.44 -6.70 47.02
CA LYS A 251 23.20 -8.15 46.94
C LYS A 251 21.84 -8.43 46.32
N ALA A 252 21.83 -8.97 45.11
CA ALA A 252 20.66 -9.66 44.57
C ALA A 252 20.19 -10.81 45.51
N PRO A 253 18.88 -11.14 45.54
CA PRO A 253 18.34 -12.24 46.34
C PRO A 253 18.97 -13.60 45.98
N PRO A 254 18.97 -14.58 46.91
CA PRO A 254 19.99 -15.65 46.98
C PRO A 254 20.04 -16.68 45.84
N LYS A 255 19.23 -16.56 44.78
CA LYS A 255 19.33 -17.39 43.57
C LYS A 255 20.39 -16.88 42.57
N VAL A 256 20.72 -15.60 42.56
CA VAL A 256 21.72 -15.02 41.63
C VAL A 256 23.10 -14.98 42.30
N ARG A 257 23.86 -16.08 42.20
CA ARG A 257 25.16 -16.22 42.90
C ARG A 257 26.30 -16.85 42.08
N ARG A 258 26.28 -16.68 40.75
CA ARG A 258 27.30 -17.21 39.82
C ARG A 258 27.67 -16.22 38.69
N PHE A 259 27.98 -14.97 39.01
CA PHE A 259 28.54 -14.02 38.03
C PHE A 259 29.63 -13.14 38.66
N LEU A 260 30.43 -12.48 37.80
CA LEU A 260 31.60 -11.61 38.07
C LEU A 260 32.95 -12.31 38.24
N GLY A 261 33.88 -12.04 37.31
CA GLY A 261 35.21 -12.62 37.28
C GLY A 261 36.18 -11.97 36.27
N ARG A 262 36.48 -10.66 36.44
CA ARG A 262 37.52 -9.85 35.76
C ARG A 262 37.45 -9.68 34.22
N ILE A 263 37.42 -8.41 33.78
CA ILE A 263 37.99 -7.93 32.51
C ILE A 263 38.76 -6.63 32.83
N SER A 264 39.83 -6.32 32.08
CA SER A 264 40.64 -5.10 32.22
C SER A 264 40.46 -4.16 31.03
N CYS A 265 40.56 -2.84 31.26
CA CYS A 265 40.42 -1.82 30.22
C CYS A 265 41.76 -1.50 29.52
N VAL A 266 41.67 -1.10 28.25
CA VAL A 266 42.70 -0.35 27.53
C VAL A 266 42.00 0.77 26.76
N SER A 267 42.52 2.00 26.85
CA SER A 267 42.00 3.17 26.12
C SER A 267 43.06 3.71 25.16
N ARG A 268 42.63 4.37 24.07
CA ARG A 268 43.48 5.11 23.15
C ARG A 268 42.78 6.38 22.70
N GLN A 269 43.53 7.48 22.69
CA GLN A 269 43.05 8.82 22.36
C GLN A 269 43.94 9.38 21.23
N ILE A 270 43.38 10.18 20.32
CA ILE A 270 44.10 10.79 19.20
C ILE A 270 43.67 12.24 19.07
N HIS A 271 44.63 13.16 19.03
CA HIS A 271 44.43 14.57 18.70
C HIS A 271 44.82 14.85 17.25
N TYR A 272 44.24 15.91 16.67
CA TYR A 272 44.76 16.60 15.49
C TYR A 272 44.71 18.12 15.73
N ALA A 273 45.66 18.84 15.13
CA ALA A 273 45.75 20.29 15.16
C ALA A 273 45.63 20.87 13.74
N SER A 274 45.36 22.17 13.61
CA SER A 274 45.36 22.89 12.34
C SER A 274 45.96 24.29 12.45
N THR A 275 46.43 24.81 11.33
CA THR A 275 47.02 26.15 11.14
C THR A 275 46.22 26.93 10.08
N GLY A 276 46.36 28.26 9.97
CA GLY A 276 45.52 29.06 9.04
C GLY A 276 46.00 30.49 8.72
N ALA A 277 45.28 31.15 7.80
CA ALA A 277 45.40 32.55 7.33
C ALA A 277 44.14 32.98 6.52
N GLY A 278 43.81 34.26 6.29
CA GLY A 278 44.43 35.47 6.84
C GLY A 278 44.07 36.85 6.24
N SER A 279 43.22 37.00 5.19
CA SER A 279 43.09 38.28 4.44
C SER A 279 41.66 38.86 4.28
N GLN A 280 41.45 40.05 4.90
CA GLN A 280 41.03 41.36 4.33
C GLN A 280 40.48 41.43 2.87
N ASN A 281 39.55 42.34 2.46
CA ASN A 281 38.65 43.32 3.13
C ASN A 281 37.47 43.76 2.16
N PRO A 282 36.59 44.77 2.42
CA PRO A 282 35.18 44.76 1.94
C PRO A 282 34.71 45.93 1.03
N THR A 283 33.45 45.85 0.57
CA THR A 283 32.61 47.00 0.14
C THR A 283 31.12 46.80 0.50
N ASN A 284 30.38 47.89 0.73
CA ASN A 284 28.99 47.90 1.22
C ASN A 284 27.93 47.80 0.11
N CYS A 285 26.76 47.22 0.43
CA CYS A 285 25.44 47.64 -0.06
C CYS A 285 24.32 46.98 0.76
N ILE A 286 23.37 47.76 1.31
CA ILE A 286 22.17 47.23 1.98
C ILE A 286 20.94 47.60 1.14
N GLY A 287 20.21 46.58 0.68
CA GLY A 287 18.89 46.72 0.06
C GLY A 287 17.98 45.61 0.56
N ILE A 288 16.85 45.96 1.16
CA ILE A 288 15.90 44.99 1.72
C ILE A 288 15.09 44.35 0.60
N ARG A 289 15.19 43.03 0.46
CA ARG A 289 14.26 42.20 -0.33
C ARG A 289 13.91 40.93 0.44
N PHE A 290 12.62 40.66 0.57
CA PHE A 290 12.13 39.34 0.97
C PHE A 290 12.17 38.41 -0.24
N CYS A 291 12.78 37.24 -0.11
CA CYS A 291 12.73 36.18 -1.12
C CYS A 291 12.42 34.82 -0.51
N SER A 292 11.42 34.17 -1.11
CA SER A 292 11.06 32.76 -1.08
C SER A 292 12.12 31.78 -0.55
N LEU A 293 11.69 30.88 0.34
CA LEU A 293 12.50 29.75 0.80
C LEU A 293 12.69 28.74 -0.36
N SER A 294 13.93 28.34 -0.62
CA SER A 294 14.24 27.27 -1.59
C SER A 294 15.41 26.44 -1.09
N TYR A 295 15.15 25.17 -0.78
CA TYR A 295 16.17 24.26 -0.29
C TYR A 295 17.14 23.85 -1.41
N ARG A 296 18.42 24.14 -1.23
CA ARG A 296 19.51 23.57 -2.00
C ARG A 296 20.58 23.05 -1.05
N ILE A 297 20.85 21.75 -1.10
CA ILE A 297 21.83 21.10 -0.23
C ILE A 297 23.24 21.47 -0.69
N ASN A 298 24.06 22.02 0.21
CA ASN A 298 25.50 21.73 0.22
C ASN A 298 26.08 21.93 1.62
N ALA A 299 27.17 21.23 1.95
CA ALA A 299 27.67 21.11 3.32
C ALA A 299 28.97 21.90 3.57
N ARG A 300 29.09 22.53 4.75
CA ARG A 300 30.36 22.75 5.51
C ARG A 300 30.14 23.53 6.82
N GLY A 301 30.96 23.19 7.83
CA GLY A 301 31.67 24.23 8.60
C GLY A 301 30.98 24.90 9.80
N VAL A 302 30.85 24.13 10.88
CA VAL A 302 30.79 24.57 12.30
C VAL A 302 31.70 25.79 12.61
N ALA A 303 31.19 26.75 13.40
CA ALA A 303 31.83 27.22 14.66
C ALA A 303 30.96 28.25 15.42
N GLU A 304 30.94 28.14 16.75
CA GLU A 304 30.29 29.11 17.64
C GLU A 304 31.30 30.11 18.26
N SER A 305 30.70 31.15 18.86
CA SER A 305 31.08 31.78 20.14
C SER A 305 31.78 33.14 20.11
N SER A 306 31.22 34.09 20.87
CA SER A 306 31.79 34.44 22.18
C SER A 306 30.89 35.40 22.97
N GLN A 307 30.65 35.06 24.24
CA GLN A 307 30.22 35.98 25.29
C GLN A 307 31.39 36.93 25.65
N PRO A 308 31.19 38.14 26.26
CA PRO A 308 31.04 38.19 27.73
C PRO A 308 30.33 39.39 28.42
N TRP A 309 29.92 39.10 29.67
CA TRP A 309 30.01 39.95 30.89
C TRP A 309 28.89 40.92 31.35
N ARG A 310 28.28 40.50 32.49
CA ARG A 310 28.20 41.19 33.81
C ARG A 310 26.99 42.06 34.23
N ARG A 311 26.44 41.63 35.40
CA ARG A 311 26.06 42.38 36.63
C ARG A 311 24.63 42.93 36.84
N ARG A 312 23.82 42.10 37.52
CA ARG A 312 23.41 42.19 38.96
C ARG A 312 22.53 43.36 39.46
N LYS A 313 21.59 43.00 40.36
CA LYS A 313 20.72 43.81 41.27
C LYS A 313 19.46 44.43 40.64
N ARG A 314 18.37 44.72 41.38
CA ARG A 314 17.72 44.14 42.61
C ARG A 314 16.42 44.94 42.86
N MET A 315 15.52 44.44 43.72
CA MET A 315 14.36 45.19 44.31
C MET A 315 13.25 45.57 43.31
N SER A 316 12.01 45.87 43.73
CA SER A 316 11.14 45.38 44.84
C SER A 316 9.78 46.07 44.72
N GLY A 317 8.66 45.43 45.09
CA GLY A 317 7.38 46.13 45.13
C GLY A 317 6.18 45.22 45.35
N ASP A 318 5.76 45.06 46.60
CA ASP A 318 4.46 44.51 46.97
C ASP A 318 3.34 45.54 46.76
N LEU A 319 2.10 45.08 46.53
CA LEU A 319 0.86 45.70 47.04
C LEU A 319 -0.34 44.77 46.81
N ALA A 320 -1.36 44.84 47.67
CA ALA A 320 -2.47 43.87 47.72
C ALA A 320 -3.81 44.52 48.15
N CYS A 321 -4.93 43.93 47.70
CA CYS A 321 -6.32 44.00 48.23
C CYS A 321 -7.05 42.74 47.68
N GLN A 322 -7.65 41.83 48.46
CA GLN A 322 -8.93 41.91 49.22
C GLN A 322 -10.15 42.18 48.30
N VAL A 323 -11.07 41.24 47.97
CA VAL A 323 -11.99 40.38 48.78
C VAL A 323 -13.11 41.26 49.41
N PRO A 324 -14.45 41.03 49.22
CA PRO A 324 -15.16 39.77 49.55
C PRO A 324 -16.42 39.29 48.75
N ASP A 325 -16.66 37.97 48.83
CA ASP A 325 -17.88 37.17 49.14
C ASP A 325 -19.35 37.45 48.68
N GLY A 326 -20.07 36.32 48.49
CA GLY A 326 -21.55 36.14 48.56
C GLY A 326 -22.16 35.41 47.33
N SER A 327 -23.11 34.46 47.39
CA SER A 327 -23.71 33.57 48.42
C SER A 327 -24.84 32.74 47.73
N LEU A 328 -25.10 31.49 48.16
CA LEU A 328 -26.18 30.57 47.69
C LEU A 328 -27.55 30.86 48.37
N PRO A 329 -28.71 30.15 48.13
CA PRO A 329 -29.05 29.02 47.24
C PRO A 329 -30.18 29.39 46.21
N GLY A 330 -31.16 28.58 45.73
CA GLY A 330 -31.62 27.18 45.93
C GLY A 330 -32.80 26.76 45.00
N PRO A 331 -33.31 25.49 45.02
CA PRO A 331 -34.19 24.93 43.96
C PRO A 331 -35.59 24.40 44.38
N VAL A 332 -36.51 24.17 43.42
CA VAL A 332 -37.71 23.25 43.41
C VAL A 332 -38.53 23.46 42.10
N ALA A 333 -39.50 22.64 41.62
CA ALA A 333 -39.53 21.19 41.27
C ALA A 333 -40.87 20.82 40.54
N LEU A 334 -40.96 19.58 40.01
CA LEU A 334 -42.15 18.68 39.93
C LEU A 334 -43.25 18.74 38.82
N TRP A 335 -43.90 17.57 38.66
CA TRP A 335 -45.13 17.15 37.93
C TRP A 335 -45.16 17.00 36.38
N GLN A 336 -46.16 16.28 35.83
CA GLN A 336 -46.14 14.83 35.45
C GLN A 336 -47.28 14.50 34.44
N ALA A 337 -47.29 13.27 33.84
CA ALA A 337 -48.42 12.57 33.19
C ALA A 337 -48.96 13.17 31.85
N GLN A 338 -49.71 12.48 30.97
CA GLN A 338 -49.94 11.05 30.64
C GLN A 338 -50.45 10.93 29.16
N GLY A 339 -50.56 9.72 28.59
CA GLY A 339 -51.15 9.45 27.24
C GLY A 339 -52.64 9.01 27.30
N PRO A 340 -53.20 8.21 26.35
CA PRO A 340 -52.57 7.56 25.17
C PRO A 340 -53.45 7.52 23.86
N ARG A 341 -53.04 6.62 22.92
CA ARG A 341 -53.57 6.20 21.58
C ARG A 341 -55.10 5.91 21.48
N GLU A 342 -55.79 5.69 20.33
CA GLU A 342 -55.50 5.08 18.99
C GLU A 342 -56.45 5.66 17.88
N GLY A 343 -56.52 5.23 16.59
CA GLY A 343 -55.87 4.16 15.79
C GLY A 343 -56.62 3.80 14.47
N VAL A 344 -56.35 2.61 13.91
CA VAL A 344 -57.20 1.76 12.98
C VAL A 344 -57.56 2.22 11.53
N MET A 345 -57.06 1.47 10.52
CA MET A 345 -57.64 1.08 9.17
C MET A 345 -58.14 2.15 8.15
N GLN A 346 -58.36 1.90 6.83
CA GLN A 346 -57.87 0.90 5.83
C GLN A 346 -58.40 1.24 4.40
N ARG A 347 -57.53 1.24 3.36
CA ARG A 347 -57.87 1.24 1.89
C ARG A 347 -58.73 2.45 1.38
N ASP A 348 -58.91 2.73 0.09
CA ASP A 348 -58.59 2.07 -1.20
C ASP A 348 -58.04 3.10 -2.24
N ALA A 349 -57.81 2.66 -3.49
CA ALA A 349 -57.47 3.50 -4.66
C ALA A 349 -58.39 3.13 -5.86
N PRO A 350 -58.24 3.68 -7.09
CA PRO A 350 -57.59 4.91 -7.57
C PRO A 350 -58.57 5.80 -8.40
N ARG A 351 -58.10 6.94 -8.97
CA ARG A 351 -58.64 7.49 -10.24
C ARG A 351 -57.66 8.47 -10.91
N LEU A 352 -57.58 8.41 -12.24
CA LEU A 352 -56.96 9.45 -13.07
C LEU A 352 -58.01 10.48 -13.49
N VAL A 353 -57.64 11.77 -13.54
CA VAL A 353 -58.10 12.75 -14.55
C VAL A 353 -56.92 13.70 -14.83
N SER A 354 -56.85 14.21 -16.07
CA SER A 354 -55.87 15.18 -16.57
C SER A 354 -56.18 16.63 -16.20
N SER A 355 -55.16 17.46 -16.07
CA SER A 355 -55.02 18.66 -16.93
C SER A 355 -53.56 19.08 -17.05
N ALA A 356 -53.22 19.70 -18.18
CA ALA A 356 -52.06 20.57 -18.30
C ALA A 356 -52.52 22.04 -18.17
N GLU A 357 -51.60 22.97 -18.44
CA GLU A 357 -51.86 24.40 -18.62
C GLU A 357 -52.41 25.16 -17.39
N ASP A 358 -51.52 25.44 -16.43
CA ASP A 358 -51.38 26.82 -15.94
C ASP A 358 -49.97 27.08 -15.37
N LEU A 359 -49.65 28.35 -15.07
CA LEU A 359 -48.37 28.90 -14.55
C LEU A 359 -47.22 29.08 -15.56
N THR A 360 -47.31 30.18 -16.31
CA THR A 360 -46.11 31.00 -16.60
C THR A 360 -45.97 32.11 -15.54
N ARG A 361 -44.76 32.67 -15.40
CA ARG A 361 -44.35 33.71 -14.42
C ARG A 361 -44.37 33.29 -12.94
N LEU A 362 -43.20 32.90 -12.45
CA LEU A 362 -42.60 33.53 -11.27
C LEU A 362 -41.08 33.39 -11.36
N GLU A 363 -40.36 34.50 -11.48
CA GLU A 363 -38.90 34.50 -11.44
C GLU A 363 -38.44 34.38 -9.97
N GLY A 364 -37.57 33.41 -9.69
CA GLY A 364 -37.00 33.16 -8.38
C GLY A 364 -35.48 32.94 -8.47
N PRO A 365 -34.71 33.26 -7.42
CA PRO A 365 -33.25 33.29 -7.49
C PRO A 365 -32.62 31.90 -7.71
N ALA A 366 -31.52 31.87 -8.45
CA ALA A 366 -30.89 30.66 -8.95
C ALA A 366 -30.13 29.85 -7.87
N CYS A 367 -30.85 28.97 -7.16
CA CYS A 367 -30.30 28.06 -6.14
C CYS A 367 -30.65 26.57 -6.41
N SER A 368 -30.17 25.99 -7.51
CA SER A 368 -30.46 24.58 -7.86
C SER A 368 -29.32 23.77 -8.52
N GLY A 369 -28.15 24.37 -8.78
CA GLY A 369 -27.08 23.72 -9.57
C GLY A 369 -26.41 22.51 -8.91
N GLU A 370 -26.12 22.55 -7.60
CA GLU A 370 -25.32 21.52 -6.94
C GLU A 370 -26.03 20.16 -6.83
N SER A 371 -27.37 20.14 -6.72
CA SER A 371 -28.13 18.91 -6.50
C SER A 371 -28.14 17.99 -7.73
N GLN A 372 -28.15 18.55 -8.95
CA GLN A 372 -28.01 17.75 -10.18
C GLN A 372 -26.59 17.16 -10.32
N ALA A 373 -25.55 17.93 -10.01
CA ALA A 373 -24.17 17.42 -10.00
C ALA A 373 -23.96 16.29 -8.98
N ALA A 374 -24.64 16.37 -7.82
CA ALA A 374 -24.65 15.32 -6.80
C ALA A 374 -25.45 14.06 -7.20
N LEU A 375 -26.38 14.15 -8.17
CA LEU A 375 -27.08 12.98 -8.73
C LEU A 375 -26.27 12.33 -9.87
N SER A 376 -25.79 13.11 -10.84
CA SER A 376 -25.06 12.59 -12.00
C SER A 376 -23.77 11.86 -11.60
N SER A 377 -23.05 12.37 -10.59
CA SER A 377 -21.85 11.74 -10.02
C SER A 377 -22.11 10.43 -9.26
N ARG A 378 -23.37 10.11 -8.90
CA ARG A 378 -23.72 8.87 -8.18
C ARG A 378 -24.15 7.71 -9.09
N LEU A 379 -24.69 7.99 -10.27
CA LEU A 379 -25.39 7.00 -11.08
C LEU A 379 -24.46 6.00 -11.81
N LEU A 380 -23.24 6.39 -12.14
CA LEU A 380 -22.35 5.59 -13.01
C LEU A 380 -20.93 5.42 -12.43
N ARG A 381 -20.73 4.39 -11.60
CA ARG A 381 -19.38 3.92 -11.24
C ARG A 381 -18.76 3.23 -12.46
N PRO A 382 -17.62 3.68 -13.03
CA PRO A 382 -17.08 3.11 -14.28
C PRO A 382 -16.78 1.61 -14.21
N SER A 383 -16.45 1.09 -13.03
CA SER A 383 -16.24 -0.36 -12.80
C SER A 383 -17.50 -1.22 -13.00
N LEU A 384 -18.70 -0.64 -12.92
CA LEU A 384 -19.97 -1.31 -13.25
C LEU A 384 -20.26 -1.27 -14.76
N LEU A 385 -19.71 -0.29 -15.48
CA LEU A 385 -19.82 -0.19 -16.94
C LEU A 385 -18.83 -1.09 -17.67
N ALA A 386 -17.67 -1.41 -17.07
CA ALA A 386 -16.64 -2.20 -17.73
C ALA A 386 -17.13 -3.56 -18.31
N PRO A 387 -17.96 -4.37 -17.62
CA PRO A 387 -18.49 -5.61 -18.20
C PRO A 387 -19.45 -5.37 -19.38
N TRP A 388 -20.26 -4.31 -19.32
CA TRP A 388 -21.17 -3.94 -20.42
C TRP A 388 -20.42 -3.40 -21.63
N ALA A 389 -19.40 -2.55 -21.41
CA ALA A 389 -18.50 -2.08 -22.46
C ALA A 389 -17.74 -3.25 -23.12
N ALA A 390 -17.33 -4.25 -22.34
CA ALA A 390 -16.71 -5.46 -22.86
C ALA A 390 -17.70 -6.30 -23.69
N ALA A 391 -18.91 -6.56 -23.19
CA ALA A 391 -19.94 -7.28 -23.93
C ALA A 391 -20.34 -6.59 -25.25
N LEU A 392 -20.49 -5.26 -25.23
CA LEU A 392 -20.76 -4.47 -26.43
C LEU A 392 -19.57 -4.49 -27.41
N SER A 393 -18.33 -4.36 -26.92
CA SER A 393 -17.12 -4.46 -27.74
C SER A 393 -17.02 -5.84 -28.42
N CYS A 394 -17.38 -6.90 -27.70
CA CYS A 394 -17.44 -8.26 -28.23
C CYS A 394 -18.45 -8.38 -29.38
N LEU A 395 -19.70 -7.92 -29.18
CA LEU A 395 -20.75 -7.94 -30.20
C LEU A 395 -20.37 -7.13 -31.44
N LEU A 396 -19.82 -5.94 -31.25
CA LEU A 396 -19.34 -5.09 -32.35
C LEU A 396 -18.14 -5.69 -33.08
N PHE A 397 -17.22 -6.35 -32.38
CA PHE A 397 -16.09 -7.07 -32.99
C PHE A 397 -16.56 -8.25 -33.84
N CYS A 398 -17.53 -9.03 -33.36
CA CYS A 398 -18.13 -10.11 -34.14
C CYS A 398 -18.85 -9.56 -35.39
N GLY A 399 -19.70 -8.54 -35.24
CA GLY A 399 -20.37 -7.90 -36.38
C GLY A 399 -19.40 -7.30 -37.40
N ASN A 400 -18.28 -6.74 -36.95
CA ASN A 400 -17.21 -6.27 -37.83
C ASN A 400 -16.49 -7.41 -38.56
N SER A 401 -16.34 -8.56 -37.91
CA SER A 401 -15.74 -9.75 -38.50
C SER A 401 -16.62 -10.32 -39.63
N GLU A 402 -17.94 -10.31 -39.47
CA GLU A 402 -18.87 -10.69 -40.54
C GLU A 402 -18.93 -9.64 -41.67
N LEU A 403 -18.87 -8.34 -41.35
CA LEU A 403 -18.75 -7.30 -42.37
C LEU A 403 -17.48 -7.46 -43.22
N LEU A 404 -16.33 -7.74 -42.59
CA LEU A 404 -15.07 -8.00 -43.28
C LEU A 404 -15.08 -9.32 -44.07
N GLN A 405 -15.73 -10.38 -43.56
CA GLN A 405 -15.92 -11.62 -44.32
C GLN A 405 -16.86 -11.42 -45.53
N SER A 406 -17.93 -10.64 -45.39
CA SER A 406 -18.84 -10.35 -46.51
C SER A 406 -18.17 -9.51 -47.61
N LEU A 407 -17.28 -8.57 -47.23
CA LEU A 407 -16.39 -7.88 -48.16
C LEU A 407 -15.49 -8.87 -48.92
N GLN A 408 -14.84 -9.80 -48.23
CA GLN A 408 -13.89 -10.77 -48.80
C GLN A 408 -14.54 -11.92 -49.60
N ARG A 409 -15.81 -12.26 -49.32
CA ARG A 409 -16.56 -13.36 -49.96
C ARG A 409 -17.49 -12.90 -51.09
N GLY A 410 -17.80 -11.61 -51.18
CA GLY A 410 -18.80 -11.10 -52.11
C GLY A 410 -18.43 -11.41 -53.57
N PRO A 411 -19.38 -11.79 -54.44
CA PRO A 411 -19.16 -11.98 -55.88
C PRO A 411 -19.07 -10.62 -56.61
N LEU A 412 -18.39 -9.66 -55.99
CA LEU A 412 -17.97 -8.42 -56.61
C LEU A 412 -17.00 -8.81 -57.74
N GLU A 413 -17.19 -8.22 -58.91
CA GLU A 413 -16.44 -8.59 -60.13
C GLU A 413 -14.93 -8.54 -59.89
N ALA A 414 -14.15 -9.35 -60.59
CA ALA A 414 -12.73 -9.59 -60.31
C ALA A 414 -11.79 -8.35 -60.34
N ASP A 415 -12.31 -7.17 -60.69
CA ASP A 415 -11.61 -5.88 -60.66
C ASP A 415 -11.89 -5.05 -59.38
N GLN A 416 -12.87 -5.46 -58.56
CA GLN A 416 -13.29 -4.79 -57.31
C GLN A 416 -12.41 -5.17 -56.12
N ARG A 417 -11.14 -4.76 -56.17
CA ARG A 417 -10.16 -4.98 -55.09
C ARG A 417 -10.60 -4.35 -53.77
N HIS A 418 -10.26 -5.03 -52.68
CA HIS A 418 -10.50 -4.56 -51.30
C HIS A 418 -9.40 -3.58 -50.85
N ALA A 419 -9.58 -2.97 -49.68
CA ALA A 419 -8.50 -2.25 -49.01
C ALA A 419 -7.38 -3.22 -48.58
N SER A 420 -6.13 -2.84 -48.81
CA SER A 420 -4.94 -3.57 -48.31
C SER A 420 -5.00 -3.75 -46.78
N PRO A 421 -4.53 -4.89 -46.22
CA PRO A 421 -4.66 -5.19 -44.78
C PRO A 421 -4.11 -4.09 -43.87
N LEU A 422 -2.93 -3.55 -44.20
CA LEU A 422 -2.25 -2.53 -43.39
C LEU A 422 -2.91 -1.13 -43.53
N LEU A 423 -3.52 -0.79 -44.68
CA LEU A 423 -4.40 0.39 -44.81
C LEU A 423 -5.67 0.23 -43.99
N ASN A 424 -6.37 -0.91 -44.13
CA ASN A 424 -7.61 -1.19 -43.41
C ASN A 424 -7.40 -1.17 -41.89
N LEU A 425 -6.27 -1.73 -41.41
CA LEU A 425 -5.87 -1.65 -40.01
C LEU A 425 -5.66 -0.21 -39.54
N ALA A 426 -4.99 0.63 -40.32
CA ALA A 426 -4.79 2.03 -39.96
C ALA A 426 -6.12 2.82 -39.90
N LEU A 427 -7.03 2.60 -40.86
CA LEU A 427 -8.37 3.21 -40.89
C LEU A 427 -9.19 2.84 -39.62
N CYS A 428 -9.09 1.59 -39.16
CA CYS A 428 -9.72 1.10 -37.92
C CYS A 428 -9.27 1.83 -36.63
N HIS A 429 -8.21 2.63 -36.69
CA HIS A 429 -7.68 3.41 -35.57
C HIS A 429 -7.85 4.93 -35.73
N LEU A 430 -8.54 5.41 -36.77
CA LEU A 430 -8.72 6.85 -37.02
C LEU A 430 -9.91 7.51 -36.29
N GLY A 431 -10.84 6.76 -35.67
CA GLY A 431 -12.03 7.36 -35.06
C GLY A 431 -11.77 8.38 -33.93
N GLY A 432 -10.59 8.34 -33.29
CA GLY A 432 -10.17 9.36 -32.33
C GLY A 432 -9.93 10.75 -32.95
N LEU A 433 -9.77 10.85 -34.27
CA LEU A 433 -9.67 12.14 -34.98
C LEU A 433 -10.90 13.02 -34.75
N LEU A 434 -12.07 12.44 -34.47
CA LEU A 434 -13.29 13.19 -34.13
C LEU A 434 -13.13 14.08 -32.89
N PHE A 435 -12.22 13.71 -31.97
CA PHE A 435 -11.91 14.49 -30.77
C PHE A 435 -10.74 15.46 -30.95
N VAL A 436 -9.93 15.31 -32.01
CA VAL A 436 -8.74 16.17 -32.25
C VAL A 436 -9.11 17.65 -32.38
N PRO A 437 -10.15 18.08 -33.13
CA PRO A 437 -10.57 19.48 -33.15
C PRO A 437 -10.95 20.05 -31.78
N TYR A 438 -11.59 19.24 -30.92
CA TYR A 438 -11.96 19.66 -29.56
C TYR A 438 -10.70 19.93 -28.71
N PHE A 439 -9.71 19.05 -28.77
CA PHE A 439 -8.48 19.22 -28.00
C PHE A 439 -7.49 20.23 -28.59
N LEU A 440 -7.48 20.46 -29.91
CA LEU A 440 -6.67 21.51 -30.53
C LEU A 440 -7.28 22.91 -30.35
N CYS A 441 -8.58 23.09 -30.62
CA CYS A 441 -9.22 24.40 -30.48
C CYS A 441 -9.49 24.77 -29.01
N GLY A 442 -9.67 23.80 -28.12
CA GLY A 442 -9.80 24.00 -26.67
C GLY A 442 -8.48 23.92 -25.87
N ALA A 443 -7.34 23.78 -26.56
CA ALA A 443 -6.06 23.31 -25.99
C ALA A 443 -5.65 23.99 -24.68
N GLY A 444 -5.68 25.34 -24.65
CA GLY A 444 -5.11 26.14 -23.56
C GLY A 444 -5.76 25.95 -22.18
N ARG A 445 -6.97 25.38 -22.10
CA ARG A 445 -7.63 25.04 -20.81
C ARG A 445 -7.75 23.53 -20.60
N ALA A 446 -8.14 22.78 -21.64
CA ALA A 446 -8.35 21.34 -21.52
C ALA A 446 -7.04 20.59 -21.27
N SER A 447 -6.02 20.76 -22.13
CA SER A 447 -4.72 20.08 -21.97
C SER A 447 -4.05 20.48 -20.67
N ALA A 448 -3.94 21.80 -20.40
CA ALA A 448 -3.36 22.31 -19.17
C ALA A 448 -4.01 21.71 -17.90
N SER A 449 -5.32 21.42 -17.90
CA SER A 449 -5.99 20.76 -16.77
C SER A 449 -5.70 19.25 -16.63
N ILE A 450 -5.29 18.58 -17.71
CA ILE A 450 -4.87 17.17 -17.72
C ILE A 450 -3.38 17.08 -17.37
N ASP A 451 -2.55 17.93 -17.97
CA ASP A 451 -1.12 17.99 -17.75
C ASP A 451 -0.80 18.44 -16.31
N ALA A 452 -1.57 19.39 -15.73
CA ALA A 452 -1.45 19.77 -14.31
C ALA A 452 -2.03 18.74 -13.31
N LYS A 453 -2.81 17.75 -13.78
CA LYS A 453 -3.24 16.59 -12.99
C LYS A 453 -2.21 15.45 -13.00
N ALA A 454 -1.22 15.48 -13.91
CA ALA A 454 -0.18 14.47 -13.94
C ALA A 454 0.63 14.54 -12.63
N PRO A 455 0.60 13.51 -11.78
CA PRO A 455 1.22 13.59 -10.47
C PRO A 455 2.74 13.68 -10.60
N LEU A 456 3.38 14.46 -9.73
CA LEU A 456 4.83 14.42 -9.54
C LEU A 456 5.23 13.02 -9.05
N VAL A 457 5.56 12.15 -10.01
CA VAL A 457 5.90 10.75 -9.76
C VAL A 457 7.14 10.69 -8.85
N PRO A 458 7.08 10.01 -7.69
CA PRO A 458 8.18 10.04 -6.73
C PRO A 458 9.45 9.41 -7.33
N PRO A 459 10.64 10.02 -7.12
CA PRO A 459 11.90 9.54 -7.66
C PRO A 459 12.24 8.17 -7.07
N GLY A 460 12.07 7.12 -7.87
CA GLY A 460 12.16 5.72 -7.45
C GLY A 460 11.16 4.81 -8.18
N SER A 461 10.04 5.35 -8.66
CA SER A 461 9.22 4.70 -9.69
C SER A 461 10.04 4.56 -10.98
N GLY A 462 10.16 3.34 -11.51
CA GLY A 462 11.12 3.00 -12.57
C GLY A 462 10.98 3.85 -13.84
N LEU A 463 12.13 4.22 -14.42
CA LEU A 463 12.32 5.14 -15.57
C LEU A 463 11.19 5.13 -16.61
N ALA A 464 10.87 3.96 -17.17
CA ALA A 464 9.86 3.82 -18.22
C ALA A 464 8.47 4.33 -17.81
N ARG A 465 8.07 4.16 -16.54
CA ARG A 465 6.78 4.67 -16.04
C ARG A 465 6.78 6.19 -15.98
N SER A 466 7.85 6.77 -15.44
CA SER A 466 7.99 8.21 -15.25
C SER A 466 8.02 8.94 -16.60
N CYS A 467 8.79 8.45 -17.57
CA CYS A 467 8.86 9.04 -18.92
C CYS A 467 7.54 8.94 -19.71
N LEU A 468 6.83 7.80 -19.63
CA LEU A 468 5.54 7.63 -20.32
C LEU A 468 4.40 8.39 -19.63
N ALA A 469 4.44 8.55 -18.30
CA ALA A 469 3.46 9.35 -17.57
C ALA A 469 3.66 10.86 -17.79
N SER A 470 4.91 11.33 -17.94
CA SER A 470 5.21 12.77 -18.11
C SER A 470 4.85 13.35 -19.48
N SER A 471 4.52 12.52 -20.48
CA SER A 471 4.04 12.99 -21.78
C SER A 471 3.01 12.02 -22.37
N PRO A 472 1.70 12.23 -22.11
CA PRO A 472 0.64 11.42 -22.69
C PRO A 472 0.64 11.40 -24.23
N CYS A 473 1.07 12.50 -24.88
CA CYS A 473 1.20 12.56 -26.33
C CYS A 473 2.35 11.67 -26.85
N ALA A 474 3.53 11.69 -26.23
CA ALA A 474 4.62 10.78 -26.62
C ALA A 474 4.29 9.31 -26.29
N ALA A 475 3.60 9.06 -25.18
CA ALA A 475 3.09 7.74 -24.86
C ALA A 475 2.08 7.25 -25.92
N ALA A 476 1.17 8.12 -26.39
CA ALA A 476 0.21 7.76 -27.44
C ALA A 476 0.89 7.32 -28.76
N LEU A 477 2.06 7.88 -29.11
CA LEU A 477 2.87 7.37 -30.22
C LEU A 477 3.37 5.96 -29.94
N VAL A 478 3.99 5.71 -28.77
CA VAL A 478 4.50 4.39 -28.39
C VAL A 478 3.39 3.33 -28.37
N PHE A 479 2.23 3.67 -27.80
CA PHE A 479 1.07 2.79 -27.78
C PHE A 479 0.44 2.60 -29.17
N GLY A 480 0.43 3.61 -30.04
CA GLY A 480 -0.02 3.49 -31.43
C GLY A 480 0.88 2.58 -32.28
N LEU A 481 2.20 2.73 -32.16
CA LEU A 481 3.18 1.85 -32.81
C LEU A 481 3.04 0.40 -32.33
N LEU A 482 2.89 0.20 -31.01
CA LEU A 482 2.68 -1.12 -30.43
C LEU A 482 1.35 -1.75 -30.91
N LEU A 483 0.26 -0.97 -30.93
CA LEU A 483 -1.06 -1.35 -31.40
C LEU A 483 -1.04 -1.80 -32.87
N MET A 484 -0.39 -1.04 -33.76
CA MET A 484 -0.17 -1.45 -35.15
C MET A 484 0.66 -2.74 -35.23
N SER A 485 1.78 -2.82 -34.49
CA SER A 485 2.72 -3.95 -34.60
C SER A 485 2.08 -5.30 -34.23
N TYR A 486 1.28 -5.36 -33.16
CA TYR A 486 0.69 -6.62 -32.72
C TYR A 486 -0.51 -7.02 -33.59
N ASN A 487 -1.32 -6.06 -34.04
CA ASN A 487 -2.43 -6.32 -34.97
C ASN A 487 -1.90 -6.75 -36.35
N TYR A 488 -0.83 -6.14 -36.85
CA TYR A 488 -0.20 -6.55 -38.09
C TYR A 488 0.46 -7.94 -38.00
N ALA A 489 1.12 -8.26 -36.88
CA ALA A 489 1.61 -9.61 -36.61
C ALA A 489 0.47 -10.65 -36.58
N TRP A 490 -0.69 -10.31 -36.00
CA TRP A 490 -1.88 -11.18 -36.03
C TRP A 490 -2.41 -11.36 -37.46
N LEU A 491 -2.53 -10.29 -38.26
CA LEU A 491 -2.97 -10.36 -39.65
C LEU A 491 -2.02 -11.23 -40.51
N ARG A 492 -0.71 -11.02 -40.40
CA ARG A 492 0.28 -11.81 -41.13
C ARG A 492 0.33 -13.27 -40.65
N SER A 493 0.05 -13.54 -39.37
CA SER A 493 -0.21 -14.92 -38.91
C SER A 493 -1.44 -15.52 -39.58
N ALA A 494 -2.55 -14.78 -39.68
CA ALA A 494 -3.78 -15.24 -40.32
C ALA A 494 -3.65 -15.47 -41.85
N THR A 495 -2.61 -14.91 -42.51
CA THR A 495 -2.26 -15.27 -43.89
C THR A 495 -1.40 -16.54 -44.02
N LEU A 496 -0.77 -17.00 -42.93
CA LEU A 496 0.15 -18.17 -42.93
C LEU A 496 -0.43 -19.40 -42.21
N LEU A 497 -1.43 -19.20 -41.35
CA LEU A 497 -2.18 -20.21 -40.61
C LEU A 497 -3.68 -19.96 -40.79
N ALA A 498 -4.48 -21.03 -40.72
CA ALA A 498 -5.93 -20.90 -40.62
C ALA A 498 -6.32 -19.95 -39.46
N ALA A 499 -7.27 -19.03 -39.69
CA ALA A 499 -7.65 -17.99 -38.73
C ALA A 499 -8.04 -18.55 -37.36
N GLY A 500 -8.73 -19.70 -37.32
CA GLY A 500 -9.05 -20.41 -36.08
C GLY A 500 -7.83 -20.84 -35.25
N LEU A 501 -6.73 -21.24 -35.91
CA LEU A 501 -5.47 -21.58 -35.23
C LEU A 501 -4.70 -20.33 -34.79
N THR A 502 -4.66 -19.27 -35.61
CA THR A 502 -4.10 -17.96 -35.22
C THR A 502 -4.82 -17.43 -33.97
N ASN A 503 -6.16 -17.44 -33.97
CA ASN A 503 -6.96 -17.06 -32.80
C ASN A 503 -6.72 -17.98 -31.61
N ALA A 504 -6.66 -19.30 -31.81
CA ALA A 504 -6.40 -20.24 -30.74
C ALA A 504 -5.06 -19.98 -30.04
N ILE A 505 -3.99 -19.73 -30.80
CA ILE A 505 -2.67 -19.38 -30.24
C ILE A 505 -2.74 -18.00 -29.58
N PHE A 506 -3.27 -16.99 -30.26
CA PHE A 506 -3.32 -15.62 -29.77
C PHE A 506 -4.06 -15.50 -28.43
N LEU A 507 -5.23 -16.12 -28.32
CA LEU A 507 -6.08 -16.07 -27.12
C LEU A 507 -5.51 -16.92 -25.98
N ALA A 508 -5.06 -18.15 -26.28
CA ALA A 508 -4.41 -19.02 -25.30
C ALA A 508 -3.21 -18.32 -24.64
N VAL A 509 -2.34 -17.73 -25.46
CA VAL A 509 -1.09 -17.10 -24.99
C VAL A 509 -1.38 -15.77 -24.30
N SER A 510 -2.26 -14.91 -24.83
CA SER A 510 -2.55 -13.62 -24.21
C SER A 510 -3.26 -13.76 -22.86
N VAL A 511 -4.26 -14.64 -22.72
CA VAL A 511 -4.92 -14.91 -21.44
C VAL A 511 -3.90 -15.36 -20.38
N ALA A 512 -2.98 -16.26 -20.74
CA ALA A 512 -1.93 -16.72 -19.83
C ALA A 512 -0.91 -15.62 -19.47
N LEU A 513 -0.40 -14.88 -20.46
CA LEU A 513 0.62 -13.85 -20.23
C LEU A 513 0.07 -12.63 -19.46
N VAL A 514 -1.14 -12.14 -19.78
CA VAL A 514 -1.79 -11.06 -19.03
C VAL A 514 -2.07 -11.51 -17.59
N TYR A 515 -2.39 -12.80 -17.36
CA TYR A 515 -2.60 -13.31 -16.01
C TYR A 515 -1.31 -13.24 -15.19
N LEU A 516 -0.21 -13.78 -15.69
CA LEU A 516 1.09 -13.71 -15.02
C LEU A 516 1.51 -12.26 -14.75
N ALA A 517 1.38 -11.39 -15.75
CA ALA A 517 1.66 -9.97 -15.59
C ALA A 517 0.77 -9.31 -14.52
N SER A 518 -0.51 -9.71 -14.40
CA SER A 518 -1.41 -9.18 -13.37
C SER A 518 -1.06 -9.64 -11.95
N VAL A 519 -0.62 -10.90 -11.78
CA VAL A 519 -0.15 -11.42 -10.49
C VAL A 519 1.16 -10.73 -10.09
N PHE A 520 2.11 -10.56 -11.02
CA PHE A 520 3.40 -9.89 -10.75
C PHE A 520 3.29 -8.38 -10.52
N LEU A 521 2.53 -7.64 -11.35
CA LEU A 521 2.55 -6.17 -11.37
C LEU A 521 1.40 -5.52 -10.58
N PHE A 522 0.30 -6.25 -10.35
CA PHE A 522 -0.85 -5.76 -9.58
C PHE A 522 -1.14 -6.58 -8.31
N ALA A 523 -0.28 -7.56 -7.98
CA ALA A 523 -0.39 -8.40 -6.78
C ALA A 523 -1.75 -9.13 -6.64
N GLU A 524 -2.41 -9.42 -7.79
CA GLU A 524 -3.65 -10.19 -7.80
C GLU A 524 -3.44 -11.60 -7.21
N ALA A 525 -4.37 -12.06 -6.38
CA ALA A 525 -4.25 -13.34 -5.70
C ALA A 525 -4.37 -14.51 -6.70
N VAL A 526 -3.48 -15.50 -6.56
CA VAL A 526 -3.52 -16.73 -7.34
C VAL A 526 -4.63 -17.62 -6.79
N THR A 527 -5.71 -17.83 -7.56
CA THR A 527 -6.78 -18.75 -7.15
C THR A 527 -6.79 -20.00 -8.03
N PRO A 528 -7.03 -21.21 -7.47
CA PRO A 528 -7.04 -22.44 -8.26
C PRO A 528 -8.15 -22.43 -9.33
N GLY A 529 -9.26 -21.74 -9.09
CA GLY A 529 -10.32 -21.53 -10.09
C GLY A 529 -9.84 -20.71 -11.30
N ARG A 530 -9.02 -19.67 -11.10
CA ARG A 530 -8.41 -18.90 -12.20
C ARG A 530 -7.37 -19.72 -12.96
N LEU A 531 -6.52 -20.47 -12.26
CA LEU A 531 -5.55 -21.37 -12.89
C LEU A 531 -6.23 -22.46 -13.73
N LEU A 532 -7.28 -23.10 -13.21
CA LEU A 532 -8.10 -24.05 -13.94
C LEU A 532 -8.79 -23.39 -15.15
N GLY A 533 -9.33 -22.18 -14.96
CA GLY A 533 -9.87 -21.37 -16.05
C GLY A 533 -8.85 -21.17 -17.18
N ILE A 534 -7.63 -20.73 -16.86
CA ILE A 534 -6.57 -20.56 -17.87
C ILE A 534 -6.25 -21.89 -18.58
N ALA A 535 -6.12 -23.00 -17.85
CA ALA A 535 -5.90 -24.31 -18.46
C ALA A 535 -7.04 -24.74 -19.41
N LEU A 536 -8.30 -24.42 -19.05
CA LEU A 536 -9.48 -24.64 -19.89
C LEU A 536 -9.53 -23.70 -21.10
N ALA A 537 -9.03 -22.47 -21.00
CA ALA A 537 -8.87 -21.57 -22.14
C ALA A 537 -7.81 -22.11 -23.11
N LEU A 538 -6.62 -22.48 -22.61
CA LEU A 538 -5.53 -23.07 -23.39
C LEU A 538 -6.02 -24.32 -24.16
N GLY A 539 -6.63 -25.28 -23.46
CA GLY A 539 -7.11 -26.53 -24.06
C GLY A 539 -8.34 -26.33 -24.95
N GLY A 540 -9.30 -25.52 -24.50
CA GLY A 540 -10.54 -25.23 -25.21
C GLY A 540 -10.30 -24.52 -26.55
N SER A 541 -9.44 -23.51 -26.58
CA SER A 541 -9.06 -22.82 -27.82
C SER A 541 -8.38 -23.76 -28.83
N MET A 542 -7.51 -24.67 -28.38
CA MET A 542 -6.87 -25.65 -29.27
C MET A 542 -7.90 -26.63 -29.85
N LEU A 543 -8.84 -27.13 -29.04
CA LEU A 543 -9.93 -28.00 -29.52
C LEU A 543 -10.89 -27.26 -30.47
N ALA A 544 -11.20 -26.00 -30.18
CA ALA A 544 -12.03 -25.13 -31.04
C ALA A 544 -11.40 -24.86 -32.42
N SER A 545 -10.07 -24.91 -32.56
CA SER A 545 -9.39 -24.80 -33.87
C SER A 545 -9.46 -26.07 -34.75
N GLY A 546 -10.22 -27.10 -34.35
CA GLY A 546 -10.45 -28.31 -35.14
C GLY A 546 -9.23 -29.25 -35.27
N GLY A 547 -8.14 -29.01 -34.53
CA GLY A 547 -6.95 -29.88 -34.51
C GLY A 547 -6.20 -30.00 -35.86
N GLY A 548 -6.34 -29.00 -36.74
CA GLY A 548 -5.83 -29.07 -38.12
C GLY A 548 -4.34 -29.37 -38.25
N ARG A 549 -3.95 -30.11 -39.31
CA ARG A 549 -2.56 -30.46 -39.61
C ARG A 549 -1.73 -29.21 -39.93
N VAL A 550 -0.91 -28.76 -39.00
CA VAL A 550 -0.06 -27.54 -39.07
C VAL A 550 1.17 -27.68 -40.02
N PHE A 551 1.03 -28.43 -41.11
CA PHE A 551 2.12 -28.82 -42.01
C PHE A 551 2.12 -28.05 -43.34
N THR A 552 1.84 -26.75 -43.30
CA THR A 552 2.06 -25.83 -44.43
C THR A 552 3.49 -25.28 -44.42
N SER A 553 4.07 -25.07 -45.60
CA SER A 553 5.39 -24.45 -45.79
C SER A 553 5.32 -22.95 -45.42
N GLY A 554 5.50 -22.65 -44.14
CA GLY A 554 5.32 -21.31 -43.55
C GLY A 554 4.72 -21.33 -42.14
N GLY A 555 4.13 -22.45 -41.71
CA GLY A 555 3.43 -22.55 -40.43
C GLY A 555 4.27 -22.16 -39.21
N GLY A 556 5.58 -22.42 -39.20
CA GLY A 556 6.47 -21.98 -38.13
C GLY A 556 6.58 -20.46 -37.97
N VAL A 557 6.59 -19.72 -39.09
CA VAL A 557 6.62 -18.25 -39.09
C VAL A 557 5.26 -17.69 -38.65
N GLY A 558 4.16 -18.27 -39.14
CA GLY A 558 2.82 -17.91 -38.68
C GLY A 558 2.63 -18.12 -37.17
N VAL A 559 3.06 -19.26 -36.64
CA VAL A 559 3.03 -19.53 -35.18
C VAL A 559 3.85 -18.48 -34.42
N ALA A 560 5.08 -18.17 -34.86
CA ALA A 560 5.91 -17.15 -34.22
C ALA A 560 5.24 -15.77 -34.23
N LEU A 561 4.57 -15.39 -35.33
CA LEU A 561 3.80 -14.13 -35.43
C LEU A 561 2.57 -14.12 -34.51
N ALA A 562 1.85 -15.23 -34.35
CA ALA A 562 0.75 -15.33 -33.38
C ALA A 562 1.23 -15.17 -31.92
N PHE A 563 2.37 -15.78 -31.56
CA PHE A 563 3.01 -15.58 -30.25
C PHE A 563 3.47 -14.13 -30.07
N ALA A 564 4.08 -13.51 -31.09
CA ALA A 564 4.50 -12.11 -31.05
C ALA A 564 3.32 -11.15 -30.89
N ALA A 565 2.21 -11.40 -31.60
CA ALA A 565 0.96 -10.65 -31.45
C ALA A 565 0.38 -10.76 -30.03
N ALA A 566 0.31 -11.97 -29.47
CA ALA A 566 -0.17 -12.19 -28.10
C ALA A 566 0.70 -11.50 -27.04
N GLY A 567 2.03 -11.51 -27.25
CA GLY A 567 2.98 -10.78 -26.43
C GLY A 567 2.81 -9.27 -26.53
N GLY A 568 2.74 -8.73 -27.75
CA GLY A 568 2.54 -7.29 -27.99
C GLY A 568 1.22 -6.75 -27.44
N TYR A 569 0.12 -7.49 -27.62
CA TYR A 569 -1.18 -7.22 -27.00
C TYR A 569 -1.11 -7.24 -25.46
N THR A 570 -0.41 -8.22 -24.89
CA THR A 570 -0.21 -8.30 -23.43
C THR A 570 0.55 -7.07 -22.91
N VAL A 571 1.67 -6.73 -23.56
CA VAL A 571 2.48 -5.56 -23.20
C VAL A 571 1.66 -4.28 -23.33
N TYR A 572 0.89 -4.12 -24.42
CA TYR A 572 -0.01 -2.99 -24.62
C TYR A 572 -1.00 -2.84 -23.45
N GLN A 573 -1.75 -3.89 -23.14
CA GLN A 573 -2.77 -3.85 -22.09
C GLN A 573 -2.17 -3.57 -20.71
N ILE A 574 -1.11 -4.29 -20.36
CA ILE A 574 -0.48 -4.23 -19.04
C ILE A 574 0.24 -2.89 -18.86
N LEU A 575 1.00 -2.41 -19.85
CA LEU A 575 1.72 -1.15 -19.76
C LEU A 575 0.76 0.04 -19.70
N PHE A 576 -0.31 0.04 -20.51
CA PHE A 576 -1.31 1.11 -20.50
C PHE A 576 -1.96 1.26 -19.12
N ARG A 577 -2.40 0.13 -18.54
CA ARG A 577 -2.95 0.11 -17.18
C ARG A 577 -1.90 0.44 -16.12
N TYR A 578 -0.66 -0.03 -16.24
CA TYR A 578 0.40 0.24 -15.27
C TYR A 578 0.76 1.72 -15.21
N VAL A 579 0.90 2.39 -16.36
CA VAL A 579 1.17 3.84 -16.43
C VAL A 579 -0.05 4.63 -15.95
N PHE A 580 -1.23 4.43 -16.57
CA PHE A 580 -2.38 5.33 -16.42
C PHE A 580 -3.46 4.90 -15.41
N SER A 581 -3.26 3.82 -14.64
CA SER A 581 -4.22 3.35 -13.61
C SER A 581 -4.68 4.40 -12.59
N HIS A 582 -3.89 5.46 -12.38
CA HIS A 582 -4.25 6.60 -11.53
C HIS A 582 -5.36 7.49 -12.14
N LEU A 583 -5.45 7.56 -13.48
CA LEU A 583 -6.44 8.34 -14.23
C LEU A 583 -7.71 7.54 -14.60
N LYS A 584 -7.91 6.35 -14.02
CA LYS A 584 -9.03 5.42 -14.33
C LYS A 584 -10.46 5.98 -14.20
N GLN A 585 -10.64 7.17 -13.62
CA GLN A 585 -11.94 7.85 -13.51
C GLN A 585 -12.10 9.04 -14.46
N ASP A 586 -11.03 9.49 -15.12
CA ASP A 586 -11.07 10.66 -16.01
C ASP A 586 -11.36 10.22 -17.46
N VAL A 587 -12.63 10.35 -17.86
CA VAL A 587 -13.08 9.99 -19.21
C VAL A 587 -12.52 10.95 -20.27
N ALA A 588 -12.26 12.21 -19.90
CA ALA A 588 -11.66 13.19 -20.79
C ALA A 588 -10.19 12.83 -21.09
N PHE A 589 -9.46 12.27 -20.13
CA PHE A 589 -8.13 11.69 -20.38
C PHE A 589 -8.18 10.52 -21.40
N LEU A 590 -9.16 9.61 -21.32
CA LEU A 590 -9.30 8.53 -22.31
C LEU A 590 -9.56 9.09 -23.72
N ALA A 591 -10.45 10.09 -23.83
CA ALA A 591 -10.73 10.75 -25.12
C ALA A 591 -9.49 11.50 -25.66
N TYR A 592 -8.75 12.20 -24.80
CA TYR A 592 -7.51 12.91 -25.14
C TYR A 592 -6.41 11.96 -25.63
N PHE A 593 -6.23 10.84 -24.92
CA PHE A 593 -5.27 9.81 -25.30
C PHE A 593 -5.66 9.16 -26.63
N GLY A 594 -6.94 8.80 -26.82
CA GLY A 594 -7.44 8.25 -28.07
C GLY A 594 -7.29 9.22 -29.25
N ALA A 595 -7.53 10.51 -29.05
CA ALA A 595 -7.31 11.55 -30.04
C ALA A 595 -5.85 11.60 -30.50
N TRP A 596 -4.89 11.59 -29.56
CA TRP A 596 -3.46 11.55 -29.89
C TRP A 596 -3.03 10.24 -30.55
N VAL A 597 -3.56 9.08 -30.15
CA VAL A 597 -3.28 7.81 -30.85
C VAL A 597 -3.71 7.92 -32.31
N SER A 598 -4.92 8.41 -32.61
CA SER A 598 -5.38 8.59 -33.99
C SER A 598 -4.60 9.67 -34.75
N ALA A 599 -4.18 10.76 -34.09
CA ALA A 599 -3.31 11.76 -34.70
C ALA A 599 -1.95 11.16 -35.10
N TRP A 600 -1.33 10.34 -34.25
CA TRP A 600 -0.10 9.62 -34.59
C TRP A 600 -0.31 8.55 -35.68
N HIS A 601 -1.52 8.01 -35.84
CA HIS A 601 -1.83 7.14 -36.98
C HIS A 601 -1.75 7.90 -38.31
N VAL A 602 -2.17 9.17 -38.36
CA VAL A 602 -2.01 10.04 -39.55
C VAL A 602 -0.56 10.53 -39.70
N ILE A 603 0.07 10.99 -38.62
CA ILE A 603 1.36 11.70 -38.67
C ILE A 603 2.55 10.74 -38.84
N ALA A 604 2.54 9.58 -38.19
CA ALA A 604 3.69 8.66 -38.15
C ALA A 604 3.41 7.33 -38.87
N ILE A 605 2.23 6.74 -38.67
CA ILE A 605 1.93 5.41 -39.24
C ILE A 605 1.58 5.51 -40.72
N PHE A 606 0.75 6.46 -41.15
CA PHE A 606 0.39 6.60 -42.58
C PHE A 606 1.62 6.77 -43.50
N PRO A 607 2.65 7.59 -43.17
CA PRO A 607 3.91 7.59 -43.92
C PRO A 607 4.65 6.25 -43.94
N MET A 608 4.57 5.42 -42.89
CA MET A 608 5.12 4.06 -42.92
C MET A 608 4.33 3.12 -43.84
N ILE A 609 3.03 3.35 -44.06
CA ILE A 609 2.24 2.64 -45.09
C ILE A 609 2.79 2.96 -46.48
N LEU A 610 2.97 4.26 -46.77
CA LEU A 610 3.51 4.72 -48.05
C LEU A 610 4.94 4.20 -48.29
N LEU A 611 5.75 4.09 -47.23
CA LEU A 611 7.08 3.49 -47.31
C LEU A 611 7.04 1.97 -47.53
N ALA A 612 6.07 1.26 -46.93
CA ALA A 612 5.86 -0.18 -47.17
C ALA A 612 5.40 -0.49 -48.60
N ASP A 613 4.62 0.40 -49.21
CA ASP A 613 4.25 0.32 -50.63
C ASP A 613 5.44 0.63 -51.55
N PHE A 614 6.17 1.72 -51.29
CA PHE A 614 7.37 2.11 -52.04
C PHE A 614 8.50 1.07 -51.99
N THR A 615 8.58 0.30 -50.91
CA THR A 615 9.55 -0.81 -50.76
C THR A 615 9.01 -2.17 -51.24
N GLU A 616 7.83 -2.19 -51.88
CA GLU A 616 7.08 -3.38 -52.31
C GLU A 616 6.79 -4.42 -51.20
N TYR A 617 6.90 -4.04 -49.92
CA TYR A 617 6.68 -4.93 -48.78
C TYR A 617 5.19 -5.28 -48.59
N GLU A 618 4.30 -4.30 -48.79
CA GLU A 618 2.85 -4.52 -48.91
C GLU A 618 2.24 -3.43 -49.82
N LYS A 619 1.62 -3.85 -50.93
CA LYS A 619 1.10 -2.92 -51.94
C LYS A 619 -0.18 -2.22 -51.46
N LEU A 620 -0.22 -0.89 -51.62
CA LEU A 620 -1.29 -0.04 -51.10
C LEU A 620 -2.54 -0.09 -52.00
N GLU A 621 -3.33 -1.14 -51.83
CA GLU A 621 -4.63 -1.25 -52.49
C GLU A 621 -5.69 -0.43 -51.75
N PHE A 622 -6.40 0.42 -52.49
CA PHE A 622 -7.60 1.15 -52.04
C PHE A 622 -8.86 0.42 -52.53
N PRO A 623 -9.97 0.46 -51.75
CA PRO A 623 -11.20 -0.21 -52.15
C PRO A 623 -11.76 0.39 -53.44
N ARG A 624 -12.19 -0.47 -54.37
CA ARG A 624 -12.78 -0.06 -55.65
C ARG A 624 -14.29 -0.22 -55.64
N GLY A 625 -15.02 0.80 -56.11
CA GLY A 625 -16.48 0.82 -56.12
C GLY A 625 -17.11 1.43 -54.84
N ARG A 626 -18.34 1.94 -54.98
CA ARG A 626 -19.05 2.65 -53.88
C ARG A 626 -19.42 1.72 -52.72
N SER A 627 -19.81 0.48 -53.03
CA SER A 627 -20.09 -0.58 -52.05
C SER A 627 -18.88 -0.88 -51.17
N ALA A 628 -17.72 -1.13 -51.78
CA ALA A 628 -16.48 -1.40 -51.06
C ALA A 628 -16.10 -0.23 -50.14
N TRP A 629 -16.14 1.02 -50.63
CA TRP A 629 -15.89 2.21 -49.80
C TRP A 629 -16.85 2.35 -48.61
N LEU A 630 -18.16 2.14 -48.82
CA LEU A 630 -19.15 2.24 -47.74
C LEU A 630 -18.95 1.15 -46.68
N CYS A 631 -18.68 -0.10 -47.09
CA CYS A 631 -18.41 -1.20 -46.17
C CYS A 631 -17.07 -1.06 -45.44
N THR A 632 -16.00 -0.59 -46.11
CA THR A 632 -14.73 -0.27 -45.44
C THR A 632 -14.87 0.88 -44.45
N LEU A 633 -15.64 1.93 -44.77
CA LEU A 633 -15.93 3.03 -43.85
C LEU A 633 -16.75 2.56 -42.64
N ALA A 634 -17.79 1.76 -42.86
CA ALA A 634 -18.58 1.15 -41.78
C ALA A 634 -17.70 0.26 -40.88
N SER A 635 -16.82 -0.56 -41.47
CA SER A 635 -15.85 -1.36 -40.72
C SER A 635 -14.91 -0.49 -39.89
N ALA A 636 -14.35 0.58 -40.46
CA ALA A 636 -13.47 1.49 -39.75
C ALA A 636 -14.16 2.20 -38.57
N LEU A 637 -15.45 2.54 -38.69
CA LEU A 637 -16.26 3.11 -37.61
C LEU A 637 -16.58 2.10 -36.50
N ILE A 638 -16.97 0.87 -36.84
CA ILE A 638 -17.24 -0.19 -35.87
C ILE A 638 -15.95 -0.56 -35.14
N ALA A 639 -14.85 -0.78 -35.86
CA ALA A 639 -13.53 -1.07 -35.28
C ALA A 639 -13.00 0.07 -34.41
N SER A 640 -13.18 1.34 -34.81
CA SER A 640 -12.85 2.50 -33.97
C SER A 640 -13.66 2.49 -32.65
N THR A 641 -14.94 2.10 -32.71
CA THR A 641 -15.80 1.98 -31.54
C THR A 641 -15.34 0.83 -30.62
N VAL A 642 -15.01 -0.33 -31.20
CA VAL A 642 -14.38 -1.46 -30.49
C VAL A 642 -13.08 -1.03 -29.80
N ASN A 643 -12.22 -0.29 -30.48
CA ASN A 643 -10.96 0.21 -29.92
C ASN A 643 -11.18 1.19 -28.74
N ALA A 644 -12.16 2.11 -28.85
CA ALA A 644 -12.53 3.01 -27.76
C ALA A 644 -13.12 2.26 -26.56
N LEU A 645 -14.01 1.29 -26.78
CA LEU A 645 -14.54 0.42 -25.73
C LEU A 645 -13.44 -0.42 -25.08
N ASN A 646 -12.48 -0.94 -25.85
CA ASN A 646 -11.35 -1.69 -25.33
C ASN A 646 -10.48 -0.84 -24.40
N LEU A 647 -10.17 0.42 -24.76
CA LEU A 647 -9.48 1.36 -23.86
C LEU A 647 -10.25 1.57 -22.54
N CYS A 648 -11.58 1.71 -22.62
CA CYS A 648 -12.45 1.83 -21.44
C CYS A 648 -12.41 0.55 -20.58
N VAL A 649 -12.45 -0.64 -21.19
CA VAL A 649 -12.37 -1.94 -20.49
C VAL A 649 -11.02 -2.13 -19.79
N VAL A 650 -9.90 -1.74 -20.42
CA VAL A 650 -8.55 -1.83 -19.81
C VAL A 650 -8.39 -0.89 -18.61
N MET A 651 -9.04 0.27 -18.63
CA MET A 651 -8.97 1.26 -17.55
C MET A 651 -9.94 0.95 -16.40
N TRP A 652 -11.20 0.62 -16.71
CA TRP A 652 -12.27 0.47 -15.73
C TRP A 652 -12.44 -0.96 -15.19
N GLY A 653 -12.02 -1.97 -15.96
CA GLY A 653 -12.17 -3.38 -15.62
C GLY A 653 -11.05 -3.97 -14.75
N SER A 654 -10.98 -5.30 -14.72
CA SER A 654 -9.79 -6.07 -14.31
C SER A 654 -8.85 -6.27 -15.51
N PRO A 655 -7.53 -6.46 -15.33
CA PRO A 655 -6.63 -6.96 -16.37
C PRO A 655 -7.18 -8.22 -17.08
N MET A 656 -7.90 -9.08 -16.37
CA MET A 656 -8.49 -10.30 -16.92
C MET A 656 -9.74 -10.07 -17.78
N LEU A 657 -10.38 -8.90 -17.73
CA LEU A 657 -11.64 -8.68 -18.41
C LEU A 657 -11.47 -8.69 -19.94
N LEU A 658 -10.56 -7.87 -20.49
CA LEU A 658 -10.38 -7.79 -21.94
C LEU A 658 -9.97 -9.14 -22.57
N PRO A 659 -8.95 -9.88 -22.08
CA PRO A 659 -8.57 -11.17 -22.67
C PRO A 659 -9.67 -12.22 -22.56
N SER A 660 -10.44 -12.22 -21.46
CA SER A 660 -11.57 -13.15 -21.30
C SER A 660 -12.72 -12.83 -22.26
N THR A 661 -12.98 -11.55 -22.52
CA THR A 661 -13.96 -11.11 -23.53
C THR A 661 -13.48 -11.42 -24.95
N SER A 662 -12.20 -11.21 -25.27
CA SER A 662 -11.61 -11.66 -26.55
C SER A 662 -11.62 -13.18 -26.69
N ALA A 663 -11.49 -13.95 -25.61
CA ALA A 663 -11.67 -15.40 -25.65
C ALA A 663 -13.14 -15.78 -25.92
N PHE A 664 -14.10 -15.02 -25.38
CA PHE A 664 -15.53 -15.22 -25.59
C PHE A 664 -16.03 -14.82 -26.99
N SER A 665 -15.32 -13.97 -27.74
CA SER A 665 -15.76 -13.61 -29.10
C SER A 665 -15.68 -14.79 -30.08
N VAL A 666 -14.77 -15.75 -29.89
CA VAL A 666 -14.66 -16.94 -30.75
C VAL A 666 -15.89 -17.87 -30.69
N PRO A 667 -16.36 -18.35 -29.52
CA PRO A 667 -17.62 -19.10 -29.46
C PRO A 667 -18.85 -18.26 -29.87
N LEU A 668 -18.79 -16.92 -29.72
CA LEU A 668 -19.86 -16.03 -30.17
C LEU A 668 -19.91 -15.91 -31.71
N ILE A 669 -18.77 -15.83 -32.40
CA ILE A 669 -18.71 -15.88 -33.87
C ILE A 669 -19.23 -17.22 -34.38
N VAL A 670 -18.80 -18.35 -33.80
CA VAL A 670 -19.29 -19.68 -34.23
C VAL A 670 -20.78 -19.88 -33.95
N PHE A 671 -21.34 -19.23 -32.91
CA PHE A 671 -22.79 -19.17 -32.71
C PHE A 671 -23.49 -18.31 -33.79
N LEU A 672 -22.90 -17.19 -34.21
CA LEU A 672 -23.43 -16.37 -35.31
C LEU A 672 -23.35 -17.11 -36.66
N ASP A 673 -22.24 -17.79 -36.96
CA ASP A 673 -22.10 -18.66 -38.14
C ASP A 673 -23.15 -19.79 -38.18
N PHE A 674 -23.44 -20.40 -37.02
CA PHE A 674 -24.50 -21.40 -36.92
C PHE A 674 -25.91 -20.82 -37.19
N VAL A 675 -26.16 -19.58 -36.77
CA VAL A 675 -27.48 -18.91 -36.93
C VAL A 675 -27.66 -18.26 -38.31
N LEU A 676 -26.59 -17.71 -38.90
CA LEU A 676 -26.62 -16.92 -40.13
C LEU A 676 -26.22 -17.70 -41.39
N HIS A 677 -25.35 -18.71 -41.24
CA HIS A 677 -24.78 -19.49 -42.34
C HIS A 677 -25.09 -20.99 -42.24
N GLU A 678 -25.94 -21.39 -41.28
CA GLU A 678 -26.25 -22.79 -40.90
C GLU A 678 -25.01 -23.67 -40.61
N ALA A 679 -23.84 -23.06 -40.37
CA ALA A 679 -22.57 -23.76 -40.25
C ALA A 679 -22.50 -24.55 -38.94
N ARG A 680 -22.47 -25.88 -39.02
CA ARG A 680 -22.49 -26.77 -37.85
C ARG A 680 -21.06 -27.09 -37.38
N PRO A 681 -20.62 -26.64 -36.19
CA PRO A 681 -19.31 -27.02 -35.66
C PRO A 681 -19.26 -28.51 -35.33
N ARG A 682 -18.09 -29.13 -35.46
CA ARG A 682 -17.88 -30.54 -35.12
C ARG A 682 -17.91 -30.74 -33.60
N GLY A 683 -18.19 -31.96 -33.15
CA GLY A 683 -18.30 -32.27 -31.71
C GLY A 683 -17.07 -31.89 -30.87
N LEU A 684 -15.86 -32.00 -31.42
CA LEU A 684 -14.62 -31.56 -30.75
C LEU A 684 -14.47 -30.03 -30.72
N GLU A 685 -14.92 -29.34 -31.76
CA GLU A 685 -14.91 -27.88 -31.84
C GLU A 685 -15.93 -27.31 -30.84
N LEU A 686 -17.15 -27.85 -30.81
CA LEU A 686 -18.21 -27.53 -29.84
C LEU A 686 -17.76 -27.78 -28.39
N LEU A 687 -17.06 -28.88 -28.12
CA LEU A 687 -16.42 -29.12 -26.81
C LEU A 687 -15.38 -28.04 -26.49
N GLY A 688 -14.51 -27.69 -27.45
CA GLY A 688 -13.54 -26.60 -27.31
C GLY A 688 -14.20 -25.26 -26.96
N HIS A 689 -15.23 -24.86 -27.70
CA HIS A 689 -16.03 -23.66 -27.41
C HIS A 689 -16.66 -23.70 -26.02
N SER A 690 -17.19 -24.85 -25.60
CA SER A 690 -17.78 -25.03 -24.26
C SER A 690 -16.75 -24.86 -23.15
N LEU A 691 -15.53 -25.37 -23.35
CA LEU A 691 -14.40 -25.20 -22.42
C LEU A 691 -13.92 -23.73 -22.37
N VAL A 692 -13.95 -23.01 -23.49
CA VAL A 692 -13.65 -21.56 -23.53
C VAL A 692 -14.73 -20.75 -22.78
N VAL A 693 -16.02 -21.03 -22.96
CA VAL A 693 -17.08 -20.37 -22.19
C VAL A 693 -16.94 -20.64 -20.68
N LEU A 694 -16.66 -21.89 -20.30
CA LEU A 694 -16.39 -22.27 -18.91
C LEU A 694 -15.14 -21.57 -18.34
N SER A 695 -14.08 -21.41 -19.14
CA SER A 695 -12.86 -20.71 -18.73
C SER A 695 -13.14 -19.25 -18.35
N VAL A 696 -13.94 -18.54 -19.16
CA VAL A 696 -14.32 -17.14 -18.92
C VAL A 696 -15.11 -17.00 -17.62
N VAL A 697 -16.07 -17.90 -17.36
CA VAL A 697 -16.85 -17.94 -16.11
C VAL A 697 -15.95 -18.14 -14.88
N LEU A 698 -14.94 -19.01 -14.98
CA LEU A 698 -13.99 -19.30 -13.90
C LEU A 698 -12.97 -18.17 -13.67
N ILE A 699 -12.43 -17.57 -14.72
CA ILE A 699 -11.47 -16.44 -14.64
C ILE A 699 -12.15 -15.19 -14.07
N MET A 700 -13.38 -14.90 -14.51
CA MET A 700 -14.22 -13.81 -14.01
C MET A 700 -14.89 -14.11 -12.65
N GLN A 701 -14.80 -15.35 -12.15
CA GLN A 701 -15.33 -15.79 -10.85
C GLN A 701 -16.84 -15.51 -10.64
N LEU A 702 -17.64 -15.53 -11.72
CA LEU A 702 -19.03 -15.05 -11.73
C LEU A 702 -19.95 -15.78 -10.73
N GLY A 703 -19.67 -17.04 -10.39
CA GLY A 703 -20.40 -17.81 -9.37
C GLY A 703 -19.87 -17.67 -7.93
N SER A 704 -18.68 -17.09 -7.73
CA SER A 704 -18.02 -17.04 -6.42
C SER A 704 -18.47 -15.85 -5.55
N SER A 705 -18.86 -14.72 -6.17
CA SER A 705 -19.24 -13.49 -5.46
C SER A 705 -20.39 -13.70 -4.47
N SER A 706 -21.37 -14.54 -4.82
CA SER A 706 -22.54 -14.83 -3.98
C SER A 706 -22.22 -15.79 -2.81
N SER A 707 -21.14 -16.57 -2.90
CA SER A 707 -20.82 -17.64 -1.95
C SER A 707 -19.68 -17.31 -0.98
N SER A 708 -18.75 -16.43 -1.35
CA SER A 708 -17.71 -15.95 -0.43
C SER A 708 -18.30 -15.10 0.70
N LEU A 709 -19.12 -14.10 0.35
CA LEU A 709 -19.84 -13.25 1.30
C LEU A 709 -20.75 -14.09 2.22
N GLY A 710 -21.53 -15.00 1.62
CA GLY A 710 -22.44 -15.89 2.34
C GLY A 710 -21.76 -16.92 3.26
N ARG A 711 -20.50 -17.32 3.00
CA ARG A 711 -19.73 -18.17 3.93
C ARG A 711 -19.11 -17.36 5.06
N SER A 712 -18.48 -16.22 4.75
CA SER A 712 -17.83 -15.38 5.76
C SER A 712 -18.83 -14.82 6.78
N LEU A 713 -20.05 -14.48 6.36
CA LEU A 713 -21.12 -14.01 7.26
C LEU A 713 -21.86 -15.14 7.98
N LYS A 714 -21.84 -16.39 7.47
CA LYS A 714 -22.36 -17.55 8.21
C LYS A 714 -21.47 -17.96 9.38
N GLN A 715 -20.18 -17.65 9.33
CA GLN A 715 -19.25 -17.94 10.43
C GLN A 715 -19.42 -16.99 11.63
N TYR A 716 -20.09 -15.84 11.43
CA TYR A 716 -20.33 -14.82 12.45
C TYR A 716 -21.79 -14.31 12.36
N PRO A 717 -22.77 -15.05 12.92
CA PRO A 717 -24.20 -14.77 12.69
C PRO A 717 -24.70 -13.42 13.22
N ASN A 718 -23.92 -12.73 14.07
CA ASN A 718 -24.20 -11.39 14.58
C ASN A 718 -23.24 -10.31 13.99
N THR A 719 -22.80 -10.46 12.73
CA THR A 719 -21.94 -9.45 12.09
C THR A 719 -22.71 -8.14 11.89
N GLU A 720 -22.25 -7.07 12.55
CA GLU A 720 -22.67 -5.68 12.28
C GLU A 720 -21.61 -4.98 11.42
N VAL A 721 -22.04 -4.37 10.32
CA VAL A 721 -21.19 -3.60 9.41
C VAL A 721 -21.55 -2.13 9.53
N MET A 722 -20.54 -1.31 9.86
CA MET A 722 -20.68 0.11 10.13
C MET A 722 -20.27 0.94 8.91
N LEU A 723 -21.26 1.44 8.17
CA LEU A 723 -21.09 2.19 6.93
C LEU A 723 -21.22 3.70 7.17
N GLN A 724 -20.10 4.41 7.03
CA GLN A 724 -20.09 5.87 6.89
C GLN A 724 -20.08 6.23 5.40
N GLY A 725 -20.92 7.19 4.99
CA GLY A 725 -21.12 7.50 3.57
C GLY A 725 -19.99 8.34 2.99
N SER A 726 -19.18 7.79 2.08
CA SER A 726 -18.08 8.51 1.42
C SER A 726 -18.59 9.48 0.33
N GLY A 727 -18.91 10.71 0.73
CA GLY A 727 -19.00 11.85 -0.18
C GLY A 727 -17.62 12.45 -0.45
N MET A 728 -17.37 12.91 -1.68
CA MET A 728 -16.19 13.73 -1.98
C MET A 728 -16.48 15.20 -1.67
N GLY A 729 -15.72 15.78 -0.74
CA GLY A 729 -15.80 17.20 -0.39
C GLY A 729 -16.01 17.44 1.11
N LYS A 730 -14.91 17.73 1.82
CA LYS A 730 -14.84 18.04 3.27
C LYS A 730 -15.29 16.86 4.18
N ASN A 731 -15.01 16.97 5.47
CA ASN A 731 -15.23 15.91 6.47
C ASN A 731 -16.72 15.80 6.90
N GLY A 732 -17.63 15.84 5.93
CA GLY A 732 -19.07 16.09 6.11
C GLY A 732 -19.96 14.85 6.20
N SER A 733 -19.40 13.64 6.37
CA SER A 733 -20.21 12.44 6.58
C SER A 733 -20.63 12.28 8.04
N SER A 734 -21.47 13.22 8.48
CA SER A 734 -22.09 13.25 9.81
C SER A 734 -22.91 12.00 10.14
N ASN A 735 -23.27 11.20 9.13
CA ASN A 735 -24.21 10.10 9.25
C ASN A 735 -23.50 8.75 9.16
N VAL A 736 -23.59 7.95 10.22
CA VAL A 736 -23.04 6.58 10.26
C VAL A 736 -24.18 5.58 10.40
N THR A 737 -24.22 4.60 9.51
CA THR A 737 -25.28 3.59 9.45
C THR A 737 -24.72 2.25 9.89
N VAL A 738 -25.33 1.63 10.90
CA VAL A 738 -25.00 0.26 11.33
C VAL A 738 -26.01 -0.68 10.70
N GLU A 739 -25.53 -1.62 9.90
CA GLU A 739 -26.36 -2.63 9.24
C GLU A 739 -25.99 -4.02 9.76
N ARG A 740 -26.96 -4.73 10.35
CA ARG A 740 -26.79 -6.08 10.92
C ARG A 740 -27.19 -7.11 9.88
N TRP A 741 -26.40 -8.17 9.74
CA TRP A 741 -26.75 -9.31 8.89
C TRP A 741 -27.89 -10.13 9.52
N ASP A 742 -29.01 -10.34 8.80
CA ASP A 742 -30.16 -11.13 9.29
C ASP A 742 -30.09 -12.63 8.92
N GLY A 743 -28.95 -13.07 8.38
CA GLY A 743 -28.79 -14.41 7.79
C GLY A 743 -29.05 -14.48 6.28
N LYS A 744 -29.74 -13.49 5.69
CA LYS A 744 -30.08 -13.41 4.26
C LYS A 744 -29.74 -12.06 3.61
N VAL A 745 -29.84 -10.96 4.37
CA VAL A 745 -29.60 -9.58 3.91
C VAL A 745 -29.04 -8.73 5.04
N PHE A 746 -28.28 -7.68 4.70
CA PHE A 746 -27.99 -6.61 5.64
C PHE A 746 -29.24 -5.76 5.84
N ARG A 747 -29.73 -5.66 7.08
CA ARG A 747 -30.78 -4.71 7.46
C ARG A 747 -30.15 -3.57 8.25
N ARG A 748 -30.55 -2.34 7.92
CA ARG A 748 -30.23 -1.16 8.73
C ARG A 748 -30.77 -1.35 10.14
N TYR A 749 -29.86 -1.52 11.09
CA TYR A 749 -30.17 -1.75 12.50
C TYR A 749 -30.26 -0.41 13.25
N ARG A 750 -29.28 0.48 13.05
CA ARG A 750 -29.30 1.86 13.58
C ARG A 750 -28.69 2.84 12.59
N LYS A 751 -28.99 4.13 12.76
CA LYS A 751 -28.31 5.22 12.05
C LYS A 751 -28.10 6.40 13.00
N PHE A 752 -26.84 6.78 13.14
CA PHE A 752 -26.40 7.94 13.89
C PHE A 752 -26.27 9.16 12.97
N TYR A 753 -26.40 10.34 13.54
CA TYR A 753 -26.34 11.63 12.86
C TYR A 753 -25.39 12.55 13.64
N ASN A 754 -24.75 13.50 12.95
CA ASN A 754 -23.80 14.48 13.50
C ASN A 754 -22.60 13.87 14.27
N VAL A 755 -22.07 12.75 13.78
CA VAL A 755 -20.80 12.16 14.23
C VAL A 755 -19.61 12.96 13.65
N PRO A 756 -18.73 13.56 14.46
CA PRO A 756 -17.54 14.26 13.98
C PRO A 756 -16.47 13.30 13.43
N GLY A 757 -15.72 13.74 12.42
CA GLY A 757 -14.71 12.93 11.72
C GLY A 757 -13.47 12.48 12.51
N GLY A 758 -13.46 12.62 13.84
CA GLY A 758 -12.36 12.20 14.73
C GLY A 758 -12.76 11.20 15.83
N GLU A 759 -14.04 11.06 16.17
CA GLU A 759 -14.47 10.21 17.31
C GLU A 759 -14.51 8.70 16.98
N PHE A 760 -14.16 8.30 15.75
CA PHE A 760 -14.27 6.92 15.29
C PHE A 760 -13.37 5.90 16.03
N VAL A 761 -12.37 6.38 16.78
CA VAL A 761 -11.31 5.54 17.40
C VAL A 761 -11.55 5.29 18.91
N ARG A 762 -12.80 5.16 19.36
CA ARG A 762 -13.07 4.65 20.72
C ARG A 762 -14.39 3.90 20.98
N LEU A 763 -14.98 3.28 19.96
CA LEU A 763 -16.05 2.28 20.16
C LEU A 763 -15.43 0.92 20.53
N ARG A 764 -15.49 0.58 21.81
CA ARG A 764 -14.95 -0.67 22.38
C ARG A 764 -16.07 -1.69 22.54
N LEU A 765 -15.94 -2.85 21.89
CA LEU A 765 -16.81 -4.01 22.11
C LEU A 765 -16.16 -4.93 23.15
N ASP A 766 -16.24 -4.53 24.42
CA ASP A 766 -15.82 -5.39 25.53
C ASP A 766 -16.91 -6.45 25.76
N ALA A 767 -16.68 -7.66 25.25
CA ALA A 767 -17.61 -8.78 25.37
C ALA A 767 -17.41 -9.54 26.70
N ALA A 768 -18.29 -9.29 27.68
CA ALA A 768 -18.56 -10.23 28.75
C ALA A 768 -19.71 -11.17 28.32
N GLU A 769 -19.59 -12.48 28.56
CA GLU A 769 -20.63 -13.42 28.20
C GLU A 769 -21.94 -13.12 28.95
N GLY A 770 -23.04 -12.93 28.20
CA GLY A 770 -24.38 -12.68 28.73
C GLY A 770 -24.87 -11.23 28.69
N ALA A 771 -24.01 -10.24 28.37
CA ALA A 771 -24.44 -8.85 28.24
C ALA A 771 -24.97 -8.54 26.82
N GLU A 772 -26.24 -8.12 26.69
CA GLU A 772 -26.73 -7.55 25.43
C GLU A 772 -26.00 -6.23 25.11
N GLY A 773 -25.60 -6.05 23.85
CA GLY A 773 -24.68 -4.98 23.41
C GLY A 773 -25.24 -3.56 23.53
N ALA A 774 -25.18 -2.99 24.74
CA ALA A 774 -25.48 -1.58 25.00
C ALA A 774 -24.28 -0.68 24.63
N VAL A 775 -24.39 0.04 23.52
CA VAL A 775 -23.46 1.13 23.19
C VAL A 775 -23.71 2.29 24.16
N VAL A 776 -22.96 2.35 25.26
CA VAL A 776 -23.03 3.42 26.25
C VAL A 776 -22.41 4.69 25.66
N VAL A 777 -23.25 5.54 25.07
CA VAL A 777 -22.88 6.92 24.77
C VAL A 777 -22.91 7.69 26.09
N ASP A 778 -21.73 7.97 26.63
CA ASP A 778 -21.55 8.73 27.87
C ASP A 778 -21.97 10.21 27.67
N SER A 779 -23.27 10.44 27.81
CA SER A 779 -23.90 11.76 27.72
C SER A 779 -23.44 12.69 28.84
N GLN A 780 -23.07 12.15 30.01
CA GLN A 780 -22.60 12.92 31.15
C GLN A 780 -21.22 13.50 30.88
N ARG A 781 -20.28 12.70 30.36
CA ARG A 781 -18.98 13.19 29.85
C ARG A 781 -19.14 14.13 28.66
N LYS A 782 -20.13 13.95 27.80
CA LYS A 782 -20.42 14.91 26.71
C LYS A 782 -20.91 16.26 27.24
N VAL A 783 -21.78 16.26 28.26
CA VAL A 783 -22.18 17.50 28.97
C VAL A 783 -20.98 18.15 29.65
N LEU A 784 -20.16 17.38 30.37
CA LEU A 784 -18.94 17.89 31.00
C LEU A 784 -17.92 18.43 30.00
N LEU A 785 -17.77 17.84 28.81
CA LEU A 785 -16.90 18.35 27.74
C LEU A 785 -17.45 19.65 27.12
N LEU A 786 -18.76 19.75 26.92
CA LEU A 786 -19.39 20.98 26.42
C LEU A 786 -19.33 22.12 27.46
N GLN A 787 -19.54 21.81 28.74
CA GLN A 787 -19.33 22.73 29.85
C GLN A 787 -17.85 23.12 29.98
N ALA A 788 -16.92 22.19 29.80
CA ALA A 788 -15.49 22.48 29.79
C ALA A 788 -15.04 23.29 28.57
N GLN A 789 -15.67 23.15 27.41
CA GLN A 789 -15.43 24.02 26.25
C GLN A 789 -16.01 25.43 26.47
N ALA A 790 -17.20 25.55 27.08
CA ALA A 790 -17.77 26.84 27.45
C ALA A 790 -16.91 27.56 28.51
N ALA A 791 -16.40 26.84 29.52
CA ALA A 791 -15.50 27.40 30.53
C ALA A 791 -14.08 27.66 30.02
N ALA A 792 -13.59 26.92 29.01
CA ALA A 792 -12.30 27.17 28.38
C ALA A 792 -12.29 28.42 27.48
N ALA A 793 -13.44 29.04 27.20
CA ALA A 793 -13.53 30.27 26.43
C ALA A 793 -13.17 31.54 27.24
N SER A 794 -13.07 31.45 28.58
CA SER A 794 -12.90 32.62 29.47
C SER A 794 -11.52 32.77 30.11
N ASP A 795 -10.59 31.81 29.96
CA ASP A 795 -9.22 31.93 30.49
C ASP A 795 -8.14 31.44 29.49
N PRO A 796 -7.43 32.36 28.81
CA PRO A 796 -6.33 32.04 27.91
C PRO A 796 -5.11 31.40 28.58
N ALA A 797 -4.88 31.62 29.89
CA ALA A 797 -3.76 31.03 30.62
C ALA A 797 -4.01 29.55 30.87
N LEU A 798 -5.20 29.20 31.37
CA LEU A 798 -5.62 27.79 31.53
C LEU A 798 -5.66 27.03 30.18
N GLN A 799 -6.03 27.73 29.09
CA GLN A 799 -5.99 27.17 27.75
C GLN A 799 -4.54 26.90 27.29
N ARG A 800 -3.60 27.82 27.53
CA ARG A 800 -2.17 27.64 27.25
C ARG A 800 -1.61 26.43 28.00
N ASP A 801 -1.81 26.33 29.31
CA ASP A 801 -1.24 25.26 30.14
C ASP A 801 -1.71 23.87 29.68
N ARG A 802 -3.02 23.72 29.38
CA ARG A 802 -3.56 22.48 28.79
C ARG A 802 -2.94 22.17 27.42
N LEU A 803 -2.87 23.15 26.52
CA LEU A 803 -2.27 22.96 25.21
C LEU A 803 -0.78 22.56 25.29
N THR A 804 -0.03 23.05 26.28
CA THR A 804 1.36 22.64 26.53
C THR A 804 1.52 21.31 27.27
N THR A 805 0.48 20.79 27.92
CA THR A 805 0.51 19.51 28.66
C THR A 805 0.07 18.34 27.78
N ASP A 806 -0.99 18.52 26.99
CA ASP A 806 -1.65 17.42 26.26
C ASP A 806 -1.15 17.20 24.82
N ASN A 807 -0.36 18.12 24.25
CA ASN A 807 0.09 18.07 22.85
C ASN A 807 1.61 18.03 22.68
N ALA A 808 2.07 17.47 21.55
CA ALA A 808 3.48 17.47 21.15
C ALA A 808 3.97 18.90 20.84
N ARG A 809 4.62 19.53 21.81
CA ARG A 809 5.12 20.91 21.70
C ARG A 809 6.31 21.01 20.75
N ILE A 810 6.06 21.49 19.53
CA ILE A 810 7.11 21.95 18.61
C ILE A 810 7.65 23.29 19.14
N GLN A 811 8.95 23.36 19.41
CA GLN A 811 9.65 24.62 19.74
C GLN A 811 10.55 25.01 18.57
N ALA A 812 10.46 26.27 18.13
CA ALA A 812 11.29 26.83 17.07
C ALA A 812 11.85 28.18 17.52
N THR A 813 13.18 28.33 17.50
CA THR A 813 13.85 29.57 17.89
C THR A 813 13.83 30.57 16.74
N VAL A 814 12.95 31.57 16.81
CA VAL A 814 12.95 32.69 15.86
C VAL A 814 14.08 33.66 16.24
N SER A 815 14.96 33.96 15.28
CA SER A 815 16.04 34.95 15.44
C SER A 815 15.89 36.04 14.38
N MET A 816 15.96 37.30 14.80
CA MET A 816 15.86 38.47 13.92
C MET A 816 17.20 39.22 13.91
N PHE A 817 17.84 39.26 12.75
CA PHE A 817 19.09 39.98 12.54
C PHE A 817 18.79 41.40 12.05
N VAL A 818 19.01 42.39 12.91
CA VAL A 818 18.82 43.82 12.60
C VAL A 818 20.18 44.45 12.34
N ALA A 819 20.42 44.93 11.12
CA ALA A 819 21.71 45.51 10.72
C ALA A 819 22.06 46.80 11.49
N SER A 820 21.05 47.59 11.84
CA SER A 820 21.14 48.77 12.69
C SER A 820 19.77 49.05 13.31
N TRP A 821 19.67 49.16 14.63
CA TRP A 821 18.41 49.51 15.28
C TRP A 821 18.08 51.00 15.06
N PRO A 822 16.84 51.35 14.67
CA PRO A 822 16.36 52.73 14.67
C PRO A 822 16.56 53.41 16.02
N ALA A 823 16.96 54.68 16.02
CA ALA A 823 17.30 55.42 17.24
C ALA A 823 16.12 55.43 18.23
N GLU A 824 14.90 55.57 17.70
CA GLU A 824 13.62 55.60 18.39
C GLU A 824 13.35 54.31 19.19
N LEU A 825 13.83 53.17 18.69
CA LEU A 825 13.70 51.86 19.36
C LEU A 825 14.77 51.64 20.44
N THR A 826 15.84 52.43 20.44
CA THR A 826 16.90 52.39 21.45
C THR A 826 16.78 53.48 22.51
N SER A 827 16.10 54.59 22.21
CA SER A 827 15.96 55.75 23.09
C SER A 827 14.79 55.66 24.06
N SER A 828 13.85 54.74 23.87
CA SER A 828 12.68 54.59 24.75
C SER A 828 12.21 53.13 24.86
N ILE A 829 12.29 52.58 26.08
CA ILE A 829 11.83 51.23 26.41
C ILE A 829 10.36 51.04 26.02
N ALA A 830 9.50 52.05 26.20
CA ALA A 830 8.09 51.97 25.82
C ALA A 830 7.89 51.76 24.31
N VAL A 831 8.73 52.38 23.48
CA VAL A 831 8.71 52.19 22.02
C VAL A 831 9.25 50.82 21.66
N THR A 832 10.33 50.35 22.32
CA THR A 832 10.85 48.98 22.16
C THR A 832 9.80 47.92 22.50
N THR A 833 9.09 48.07 23.64
CA THR A 833 8.04 47.15 24.08
C THR A 833 6.84 47.16 23.14
N SER A 834 6.40 48.33 22.67
CA SER A 834 5.31 48.44 21.69
C SER A 834 5.67 47.75 20.37
N PHE A 835 6.87 47.97 19.85
CA PHE A 835 7.39 47.30 18.66
C PHE A 835 7.45 45.78 18.83
N LEU A 836 7.98 45.28 19.95
CA LEU A 836 8.05 43.85 20.22
C LEU A 836 6.66 43.22 20.31
N ALA A 837 5.69 43.88 20.96
CA ALA A 837 4.31 43.40 21.03
C ALA A 837 3.66 43.31 19.63
N ASN A 838 3.85 44.33 18.79
CA ASN A 838 3.33 44.35 17.42
C ASN A 838 4.01 43.28 16.55
N PHE A 839 5.34 43.14 16.64
CA PHE A 839 6.09 42.10 15.93
C PHE A 839 5.63 40.69 16.30
N VAL A 840 5.46 40.41 17.60
CA VAL A 840 4.94 39.14 18.12
C VAL A 840 3.52 38.86 17.62
N ALA A 841 2.66 39.88 17.55
CA ALA A 841 1.30 39.75 17.01
C ALA A 841 1.30 39.41 15.51
N SER A 842 2.00 40.18 14.68
CA SER A 842 2.06 39.93 13.23
C SER A 842 2.74 38.61 12.87
N LEU A 843 3.78 38.20 13.63
CA LEU A 843 4.43 36.91 13.44
C LEU A 843 3.48 35.74 13.79
N ARG A 844 2.72 35.87 14.88
CA ARG A 844 1.70 34.89 15.30
C ARG A 844 0.57 34.77 14.28
N GLU A 845 0.14 35.87 13.66
CA GLU A 845 -0.86 35.88 12.60
C GLU A 845 -0.36 35.21 11.32
N ALA A 846 0.85 35.57 10.85
CA ALA A 846 1.47 34.96 9.67
C ALA A 846 1.70 33.45 9.83
N LEU A 847 2.19 33.01 10.99
CA LEU A 847 2.33 31.58 11.31
C LEU A 847 0.96 30.88 11.41
N GLY A 848 -0.09 31.57 11.85
CA GLY A 848 -1.46 31.03 11.89
C GLY A 848 -2.00 30.71 10.50
N ALA A 849 -1.80 31.61 9.55
CA ALA A 849 -2.18 31.40 8.15
C ALA A 849 -1.42 30.22 7.51
N GLU A 850 -0.09 30.18 7.67
CA GLU A 850 0.76 29.15 7.04
C GLU A 850 0.54 27.75 7.65
N LEU A 851 0.41 27.66 8.98
CA LEU A 851 0.18 26.39 9.71
C LEU A 851 -1.29 25.95 9.73
N GLN A 852 -2.20 26.78 9.19
CA GLN A 852 -3.66 26.59 9.23
C GLN A 852 -4.20 26.42 10.67
N GLN A 853 -3.62 27.14 11.64
CA GLN A 853 -4.02 27.13 13.04
C GLN A 853 -4.59 28.50 13.46
N PRO A 854 -5.56 28.55 14.40
CA PRO A 854 -5.99 29.81 14.99
C PRO A 854 -4.81 30.52 15.65
N ALA A 855 -4.61 31.81 15.36
CA ALA A 855 -3.47 32.58 15.90
C ALA A 855 -3.33 32.50 17.43
N LEU A 856 -4.46 32.42 18.16
CA LEU A 856 -4.51 32.24 19.63
C LEU A 856 -3.86 30.95 20.15
N GLN A 857 -3.63 29.94 19.29
CA GLN A 857 -2.98 28.68 19.64
C GLN A 857 -1.46 28.69 19.37
N ILE A 858 -0.93 29.77 18.79
CA ILE A 858 0.49 29.90 18.44
C ILE A 858 1.20 30.78 19.47
N PHE A 859 2.00 30.14 20.32
CA PHE A 859 2.78 30.81 21.35
C PHE A 859 4.17 31.21 20.84
N VAL A 860 4.20 32.39 20.20
CA VAL A 860 5.37 33.28 20.11
C VAL A 860 5.52 34.02 21.43
#